data_AF-A0A349MAC0-F1
#
_entry.id   AF-A0A349MAC0-F1
#
_cell.length_a   1.000
_cell.length_b   1.000
_cell.length_c   1.000
_cell.angle_alpha   90.00
_cell.angle_beta   90.00
_cell.angle_gamma   90.00
#
_symmetry.space_group_name_H-M   'P 1'
#
loop_
_entity.id
_entity.type
_entity.pdbx_description
1 polymer ?
#
loop_
_entity_poly.entity_id
_entity_poly.type
_entity_poly.pdbx_seq_one_letter_code
_entity_poly.pdbx_strand_id
1 'polypeptide(L)'
;LDFNKRRNLTPFACAVEDAPFKEALENVEKRAGRSNNGGCVEVAIDVDNYTYLTYNNMANATDWALAQMAGVEAIYTQELNGLFFLQASYVHLWQSPDPMSNFVNNAGSMLDNFRSTWESTPSLDAVQRDVTHLMTKRGNTGTGGIAYLGVNCGSFAYGFSAGMSGSTTNNINSYSWNLDVVSHELGHNFGSNHTHWCGWPGGAIDDCYSSEGSCGNGPAVSNGTIMSYCHIDPSTPKVLQFHPLVENNALIPSMSAAGCYGSCEGWTPPECAITSIAAGNQQACDPITQTYTQQLIITHEYAPADGWLVVNGEQKAITSSPQAVNLVGEPANNASVNVSAYFTSNESCALSKANAYTRREPCCGLFRLTYVDPNANILRIRNESECPGELHNWGLLSPSGYKTLTELVTPGQSLVLDPGATVQISWAEGLSGDWIMLFLPTDIAYDYLQWGSQAPANIYFQQYTELSTIWPGGGGEYLNNIPPYTYIGSGEYGVDQWTGQDVPCNITNLEVIDATACDPVTNTYDVTFQVDWVGTPDAGGLFVNGEIFNVIGNSLTSTLTVPENGAWIGLEAFFEDEVTCAASNGNAYYGPSPCAECPADINGNGAIEVSDVLMVLSDFGCDAGCNPMTDLDGDGSITVADVLAVLSAFGEDC
;
A
#
# COMPACT_ATOMS: atom_id res chain seq x y z
N LEU A 1 28.91 19.72 -35.82
CA LEU A 1 29.22 18.76 -36.91
C LEU A 1 29.11 17.37 -36.30
N ASP A 2 28.09 16.62 -36.72
CA ASP A 2 27.66 15.32 -36.21
C ASP A 2 28.74 14.23 -36.42
N PHE A 3 29.30 13.71 -35.33
CA PHE A 3 30.35 12.68 -35.35
C PHE A 3 29.80 11.31 -35.80
N ASN A 4 28.48 11.08 -35.69
CA ASN A 4 27.80 9.86 -36.15
C ASN A 4 27.79 9.73 -37.69
N LYS A 5 28.35 10.71 -38.42
CA LYS A 5 28.42 10.73 -39.90
C LYS A 5 29.83 10.63 -40.47
N ARG A 6 30.88 10.46 -39.65
CA ARG A 6 32.26 10.29 -40.15
C ARG A 6 32.61 8.83 -40.39
N ARG A 7 32.66 8.42 -41.67
CA ARG A 7 32.96 7.04 -42.11
C ARG A 7 34.45 6.62 -42.08
N ASN A 8 35.37 7.46 -41.57
CA ASN A 8 36.82 7.29 -41.74
C ASN A 8 37.66 7.31 -40.45
N LEU A 9 37.05 7.17 -39.27
CA LEU A 9 37.76 6.81 -38.05
C LEU A 9 37.16 5.48 -37.57
N THR A 10 37.96 4.42 -37.51
CA THR A 10 37.57 3.20 -36.79
C THR A 10 37.18 3.59 -35.36
N PRO A 11 36.01 3.18 -34.83
CA PRO A 11 35.61 3.56 -33.49
C PRO A 11 36.67 3.06 -32.50
N PHE A 12 37.24 3.99 -31.74
CA PHE A 12 38.30 3.70 -30.79
C PHE A 12 37.67 3.19 -29.48
N ALA A 13 38.20 2.10 -28.93
CA ALA A 13 37.99 1.72 -27.54
C ALA A 13 39.06 2.39 -26.66
N CYS A 14 38.72 2.70 -25.41
CA CYS A 14 39.69 3.17 -24.42
C CYS A 14 40.35 1.97 -23.72
N ALA A 15 41.25 2.23 -22.78
CA ALA A 15 41.87 1.20 -21.96
C ALA A 15 42.17 1.75 -20.57
N VAL A 16 42.37 0.85 -19.61
CA VAL A 16 42.71 1.20 -18.23
C VAL A 16 43.89 0.36 -17.78
N GLU A 17 44.79 0.95 -16.99
CA GLU A 17 45.94 0.26 -16.40
C GLU A 17 45.98 0.42 -14.88
N ASP A 18 46.16 -0.67 -14.14
CA ASP A 18 46.31 -0.62 -12.69
C ASP A 18 47.71 -0.12 -12.31
N ALA A 19 47.80 0.77 -11.32
CA ALA A 19 49.08 1.11 -10.72
C ALA A 19 49.67 -0.11 -9.96
N PRO A 20 51.01 -0.21 -9.80
CA PRO A 20 51.64 -1.29 -9.07
C PRO A 20 51.06 -1.50 -7.67
N PHE A 21 50.94 -2.77 -7.29
CA PHE A 21 50.24 -3.25 -6.08
C PHE A 21 50.61 -2.52 -4.77
N LYS A 22 51.85 -2.07 -4.62
CA LYS A 22 52.31 -1.34 -3.42
C LYS A 22 51.64 0.02 -3.28
N GLU A 23 51.47 0.76 -4.37
CA GLU A 23 50.86 2.10 -4.36
C GLU A 23 49.33 2.01 -4.34
N ALA A 24 48.76 0.97 -4.97
CA ALA A 24 47.34 0.65 -4.82
C ALA A 24 46.96 0.36 -3.35
N LEU A 25 47.83 -0.31 -2.58
CA LEU A 25 47.64 -0.56 -1.15
C LEU A 25 47.77 0.71 -0.28
N GLU A 26 48.76 1.56 -0.56
CA GLU A 26 48.93 2.85 0.15
C GLU A 26 47.72 3.79 -0.06
N ASN A 27 47.06 3.73 -1.22
CA ASN A 27 45.82 4.46 -1.51
C ASN A 27 44.61 3.90 -0.75
N VAL A 28 44.55 2.59 -0.49
CA VAL A 28 43.49 1.98 0.33
C VAL A 28 43.61 2.39 1.80
N GLU A 29 44.82 2.47 2.35
CA GLU A 29 45.06 2.88 3.74
C GLU A 29 44.80 4.38 3.98
N LYS A 30 45.05 5.25 2.99
CA LYS A 30 44.77 6.70 3.08
C LYS A 30 43.28 7.06 3.01
N ARG A 31 42.41 6.18 2.49
CA ARG A 31 40.94 6.37 2.52
C ARG A 31 40.36 6.48 3.94
N ALA A 32 41.11 6.11 4.97
CA ALA A 32 40.66 6.09 6.37
C ALA A 32 40.86 7.42 7.14
N GLY A 33 41.37 8.51 6.54
CA GLY A 33 41.67 9.73 7.28
C GLY A 33 41.57 11.01 6.47
N ARG A 34 40.51 11.80 6.77
CA ARG A 34 40.08 13.10 6.19
C ARG A 34 39.36 13.01 4.83
N SER A 35 38.04 13.20 4.89
CA SER A 35 37.21 13.62 3.77
C SER A 35 37.43 15.11 3.51
N ASN A 36 37.92 15.48 2.33
CA ASN A 36 37.84 16.85 1.84
C ASN A 36 36.44 17.08 1.25
N ASN A 37 35.73 18.13 1.71
CA ASN A 37 34.42 18.54 1.21
C ASN A 37 34.54 19.32 -0.10
N GLY A 38 35.26 18.75 -1.08
CA GLY A 38 35.58 19.41 -2.33
C GLY A 38 36.95 20.10 -2.34
N GLY A 39 37.37 20.53 -3.52
CA GLY A 39 38.70 21.11 -3.74
C GLY A 39 38.99 21.36 -5.21
N CYS A 40 40.10 22.04 -5.46
CA CYS A 40 40.60 22.25 -6.81
C CYS A 40 41.61 21.18 -7.19
N VAL A 41 41.50 20.68 -8.41
CA VAL A 41 42.39 19.70 -9.03
C VAL A 41 43.24 20.41 -10.07
N GLU A 42 44.54 20.52 -9.80
CA GLU A 42 45.51 21.13 -10.70
C GLU A 42 45.91 20.12 -11.80
N VAL A 43 45.41 20.33 -13.01
CA VAL A 43 45.67 19.48 -14.18
C VAL A 43 46.78 20.10 -15.04
N ALA A 44 47.90 19.41 -15.16
CA ALA A 44 48.94 19.73 -16.12
C ALA A 44 48.62 19.09 -17.47
N ILE A 45 48.53 19.89 -18.53
CA ILE A 45 48.25 19.41 -19.88
C ILE A 45 49.56 19.26 -20.65
N ASP A 46 49.76 18.14 -21.32
CA ASP A 46 50.82 17.94 -22.30
C ASP A 46 50.22 17.87 -23.72
N VAL A 47 50.89 18.47 -24.70
CA VAL A 47 50.51 18.41 -26.12
C VAL A 47 51.72 17.96 -26.93
N ASP A 48 51.56 16.82 -27.59
CA ASP A 48 52.63 16.21 -28.39
C ASP A 48 53.02 17.05 -29.61
N ASN A 49 54.18 16.73 -30.20
CA ASN A 49 54.71 17.51 -31.30
C ASN A 49 53.83 17.40 -32.55
N TYR A 50 53.26 16.21 -32.79
CA TYR A 50 52.34 16.00 -33.90
C TYR A 50 51.15 16.98 -33.84
N THR A 51 50.54 17.11 -32.67
CA THR A 51 49.40 17.98 -32.44
C THR A 51 49.78 19.45 -32.53
N TYR A 52 50.90 19.82 -31.89
CA TYR A 52 51.46 21.18 -31.98
C TYR A 52 51.66 21.61 -33.45
N LEU A 53 52.25 20.73 -34.28
CA LEU A 53 52.50 21.01 -35.70
C LEU A 53 51.23 21.22 -36.52
N THR A 54 50.07 20.71 -36.08
CA THR A 54 48.79 21.01 -36.76
C THR A 54 48.34 22.46 -36.60
N TYR A 55 48.87 23.17 -35.62
CA TYR A 55 48.65 24.60 -35.39
C TYR A 55 49.86 25.44 -35.80
N ASN A 56 51.07 24.89 -35.61
CA ASN A 56 52.37 25.54 -35.83
C ASN A 56 52.46 26.92 -35.18
N ASN A 57 51.78 27.08 -34.03
CA ASN A 57 51.68 28.31 -33.28
C ASN A 57 51.35 27.95 -31.83
N MET A 58 52.21 28.39 -30.90
CA MET A 58 52.05 28.09 -29.47
C MET A 58 50.73 28.61 -28.92
N ALA A 59 50.32 29.85 -29.25
CA ALA A 59 49.07 30.40 -28.76
C ALA A 59 47.86 29.58 -29.23
N ASN A 60 47.78 29.23 -30.51
CA ASN A 60 46.68 28.42 -31.04
C ASN A 60 46.62 27.01 -30.42
N ALA A 61 47.79 26.39 -30.18
CA ALA A 61 47.86 25.07 -29.55
C ALA A 61 47.45 25.13 -28.07
N THR A 62 47.90 26.16 -27.35
CA THR A 62 47.48 26.43 -25.96
C THR A 62 45.99 26.74 -25.88
N ASP A 63 45.46 27.62 -26.73
CA ASP A 63 44.03 27.96 -26.78
C ASP A 63 43.17 26.72 -27.04
N TRP A 64 43.63 25.83 -27.92
CA TRP A 64 42.95 24.57 -28.19
C TRP A 64 42.90 23.67 -26.96
N ALA A 65 44.04 23.49 -26.27
CA ALA A 65 44.13 22.66 -25.07
C ALA A 65 43.27 23.22 -23.93
N LEU A 66 43.34 24.53 -23.69
CA LEU A 66 42.54 25.21 -22.67
C LEU A 66 41.04 25.17 -22.99
N ALA A 67 40.65 25.27 -24.26
CA ALA A 67 39.25 25.14 -24.66
C ALA A 67 38.67 23.74 -24.34
N GLN A 68 39.47 22.68 -24.45
CA GLN A 68 39.02 21.34 -24.06
C GLN A 68 38.86 21.26 -22.55
N MET A 69 39.85 21.74 -21.79
CA MET A 69 39.77 21.72 -20.32
C MET A 69 38.63 22.58 -19.78
N ALA A 70 38.29 23.70 -20.42
CA ALA A 70 37.12 24.50 -20.03
C ALA A 70 35.80 23.72 -20.22
N GLY A 71 35.67 22.93 -21.29
CA GLY A 71 34.50 22.07 -21.50
C GLY A 71 34.46 20.89 -20.53
N VAL A 72 35.62 20.28 -20.24
CA VAL A 72 35.76 19.18 -19.29
C VAL A 72 35.46 19.65 -17.87
N GLU A 73 36.01 20.79 -17.45
CA GLU A 73 35.70 21.43 -16.16
C GLU A 73 34.21 21.69 -16.03
N ALA A 74 33.56 22.26 -17.05
CA ALA A 74 32.11 22.49 -17.02
C ALA A 74 31.30 21.19 -16.83
N ILE A 75 31.75 20.06 -17.43
CA ILE A 75 31.14 18.74 -17.21
C ILE A 75 31.32 18.33 -15.74
N TYR A 76 32.55 18.30 -15.23
CA TYR A 76 32.81 17.86 -13.85
C TYR A 76 32.12 18.74 -12.82
N THR A 77 32.10 20.06 -13.02
CA THR A 77 31.40 21.01 -12.15
C THR A 77 29.89 20.79 -12.19
N GLN A 78 29.30 20.54 -13.35
CA GLN A 78 27.87 20.24 -13.46
C GLN A 78 27.49 18.91 -12.80
N GLU A 79 28.22 17.84 -13.14
CA GLU A 79 27.87 16.47 -12.75
C GLU A 79 28.23 16.18 -11.29
N LEU A 80 29.32 16.77 -10.77
CA LEU A 80 29.73 16.62 -9.38
C LEU A 80 29.24 17.76 -8.48
N ASN A 81 28.22 18.50 -8.93
CA ASN A 81 27.57 19.57 -8.16
C ASN A 81 28.58 20.58 -7.58
N GLY A 82 29.57 20.97 -8.38
CA GLY A 82 30.61 21.95 -8.02
C GLY A 82 31.54 21.55 -6.87
N LEU A 83 31.50 20.30 -6.41
CA LEU A 83 32.40 19.81 -5.35
C LEU A 83 33.87 19.90 -5.76
N PHE A 84 34.17 19.64 -7.03
CA PHE A 84 35.54 19.67 -7.54
C PHE A 84 35.64 20.61 -8.75
N PHE A 85 36.72 21.40 -8.78
CA PHE A 85 37.03 22.27 -9.89
C PHE A 85 38.34 21.84 -10.54
N LEU A 86 38.30 21.56 -11.84
CA LEU A 86 39.49 21.17 -12.59
C LEU A 86 40.14 22.41 -13.18
N GLN A 87 41.31 22.81 -12.65
CA GLN A 87 42.08 23.93 -13.18
C GLN A 87 43.20 23.41 -14.07
N ALA A 88 43.28 23.91 -15.31
CA ALA A 88 44.49 23.77 -16.11
C ALA A 88 45.62 24.62 -15.51
N SER A 89 46.52 24.02 -14.72
CA SER A 89 47.60 24.73 -14.00
C SER A 89 48.84 24.94 -14.85
N TYR A 90 49.07 24.08 -15.85
CA TYR A 90 50.23 24.14 -16.73
C TYR A 90 49.91 23.56 -18.11
N VAL A 91 50.51 24.13 -19.16
CA VAL A 91 50.42 23.59 -20.54
C VAL A 91 51.81 23.42 -21.11
N HIS A 92 52.21 22.17 -21.33
CA HIS A 92 53.44 21.79 -21.99
C HIS A 92 53.21 21.56 -23.49
N LEU A 93 54.03 22.19 -24.34
CA LEU A 93 53.98 22.01 -25.80
C LEU A 93 55.33 21.49 -26.33
N TRP A 94 55.32 20.31 -26.93
CA TRP A 94 56.51 19.76 -27.60
C TRP A 94 56.74 20.44 -28.96
N GLN A 95 57.72 21.32 -29.06
CA GLN A 95 58.07 22.00 -30.33
C GLN A 95 59.04 21.18 -31.21
N SER A 96 59.69 20.18 -30.62
CA SER A 96 60.49 19.15 -31.29
C SER A 96 59.83 17.79 -31.10
N PRO A 97 60.19 16.75 -31.89
CA PRO A 97 59.64 15.41 -31.70
C PRO A 97 59.69 14.98 -30.24
N ASP A 98 58.52 14.64 -29.69
CA ASP A 98 58.34 14.24 -28.30
C ASP A 98 58.75 12.76 -28.08
N PRO A 99 59.06 12.36 -26.83
CA PRO A 99 59.43 10.98 -26.51
C PRO A 99 58.35 9.94 -26.85
N MET A 100 57.08 10.34 -26.87
CA MET A 100 55.94 9.48 -27.16
C MET A 100 55.72 9.25 -28.67
N SER A 101 56.42 9.99 -29.54
CA SER A 101 56.23 9.97 -31.00
C SER A 101 56.48 8.60 -31.65
N ASN A 102 57.33 7.76 -31.05
CA ASN A 102 57.71 6.45 -31.60
C ASN A 102 56.75 5.31 -31.28
N PHE A 103 55.78 5.52 -30.39
CA PHE A 103 54.87 4.46 -29.96
C PHE A 103 53.65 4.40 -30.88
N VAL A 104 53.54 3.31 -31.66
CA VAL A 104 52.43 3.09 -32.61
C VAL A 104 51.68 1.82 -32.19
N ASN A 105 50.37 1.92 -32.04
CA ASN A 105 49.48 0.84 -31.58
C ASN A 105 49.95 0.17 -30.27
N ASN A 106 50.52 0.96 -29.36
CA ASN A 106 51.04 0.50 -28.08
C ASN A 106 50.78 1.56 -27.00
N ALA A 107 49.51 1.69 -26.60
CA ALA A 107 49.05 2.71 -25.67
C ALA A 107 49.65 2.54 -24.27
N GLY A 108 49.74 1.31 -23.74
CA GLY A 108 50.32 1.04 -22.42
C GLY A 108 51.78 1.48 -22.31
N SER A 109 52.65 1.02 -23.23
CA SER A 109 54.05 1.47 -23.21
C SER A 109 54.21 2.98 -23.49
N MET A 110 53.27 3.59 -24.22
CA MET A 110 53.25 5.05 -24.42
C MET A 110 52.88 5.78 -23.13
N LEU A 111 51.90 5.28 -22.36
CA LEU A 111 51.50 5.83 -21.05
C LEU A 111 52.65 5.73 -20.04
N ASP A 112 53.28 4.55 -19.94
CA ASP A 112 54.46 4.34 -19.09
C ASP A 112 55.60 5.31 -19.47
N ASN A 113 55.86 5.47 -20.78
CA ASN A 113 56.90 6.38 -21.24
C ASN A 113 56.56 7.85 -21.00
N PHE A 114 55.29 8.25 -21.17
CA PHE A 114 54.81 9.60 -20.91
C PHE A 114 55.02 9.97 -19.44
N ARG A 115 54.54 9.12 -18.53
CA ARG A 115 54.76 9.27 -17.10
C ARG A 115 56.25 9.34 -16.77
N SER A 116 57.03 8.36 -17.23
CA SER A 116 58.47 8.30 -16.95
C SER A 116 59.22 9.52 -17.48
N THR A 117 58.81 10.08 -18.63
CA THR A 117 59.39 11.30 -19.20
C THR A 117 59.14 12.49 -18.28
N TRP A 118 57.92 12.67 -17.78
CA TRP A 118 57.57 13.76 -16.88
C TRP A 118 58.27 13.64 -15.52
N GLU A 119 58.29 12.45 -14.92
CA GLU A 119 58.96 12.20 -13.63
C GLU A 119 60.50 12.33 -13.71
N SER A 120 61.11 11.94 -14.83
CA SER A 120 62.58 11.94 -14.96
C SER A 120 63.17 13.23 -15.53
N THR A 121 62.34 14.11 -16.10
CA THR A 121 62.77 15.40 -16.64
C THR A 121 62.66 16.48 -15.54
N PRO A 122 63.77 17.03 -15.01
CA PRO A 122 63.72 17.89 -13.83
C PRO A 122 62.82 19.13 -13.97
N SER A 123 62.70 19.68 -15.17
CA SER A 123 61.84 20.84 -15.43
C SER A 123 60.34 20.51 -15.46
N LEU A 124 59.98 19.26 -15.79
CA LEU A 124 58.59 18.80 -15.81
C LEU A 124 58.19 18.25 -14.44
N ASP A 125 59.08 17.52 -13.78
CA ASP A 125 58.85 16.98 -12.44
C ASP A 125 58.56 18.08 -11.41
N ALA A 126 59.25 19.22 -11.52
CA ALA A 126 59.09 20.38 -10.65
C ALA A 126 57.77 21.17 -10.83
N VAL A 127 56.95 20.85 -11.83
CA VAL A 127 55.66 21.53 -12.07
C VAL A 127 54.64 21.09 -11.02
N GLN A 128 54.08 22.03 -10.26
CA GLN A 128 52.99 21.76 -9.32
C GLN A 128 51.73 21.27 -10.08
N ARG A 129 51.24 20.08 -9.72
CA ARG A 129 50.11 19.41 -10.37
C ARG A 129 49.57 18.27 -9.51
N ASP A 130 48.29 17.97 -9.67
CA ASP A 130 47.62 16.82 -9.07
C ASP A 130 47.46 15.67 -10.08
N VAL A 131 47.23 15.99 -11.35
CA VAL A 131 47.09 15.05 -12.47
C VAL A 131 47.78 15.61 -13.71
N THR A 132 48.37 14.73 -14.54
CA THR A 132 49.00 15.11 -15.81
C THR A 132 48.34 14.40 -16.98
N HIS A 133 47.84 15.15 -17.96
CA HIS A 133 47.07 14.59 -19.07
C HIS A 133 47.64 14.98 -20.44
N LEU A 134 47.99 14.00 -21.27
CA LEU A 134 48.45 14.23 -22.63
C LEU A 134 47.26 14.28 -23.61
N MET A 135 47.19 15.34 -24.41
CA MET A 135 46.19 15.50 -25.47
C MET A 135 46.84 15.36 -26.85
N THR A 136 46.41 14.38 -27.63
CA THR A 136 46.95 14.14 -28.97
C THR A 136 45.87 13.96 -30.06
N LYS A 137 46.16 14.53 -31.22
CA LYS A 137 45.41 14.33 -32.48
C LYS A 137 45.89 13.09 -33.25
N ARG A 138 46.88 12.37 -32.74
CA ARG A 138 47.35 11.11 -33.32
C ARG A 138 46.26 10.06 -33.22
N GLY A 139 45.93 9.41 -34.33
CA GLY A 139 44.98 8.29 -34.38
C GLY A 139 45.64 6.91 -34.39
N ASN A 140 46.96 6.84 -34.15
CA ASN A 140 47.77 5.62 -34.29
C ASN A 140 48.38 5.14 -32.96
N THR A 141 47.81 5.54 -31.83
CA THR A 141 48.23 5.16 -30.47
C THR A 141 47.79 3.74 -30.10
N GLY A 142 46.73 3.24 -30.73
CA GLY A 142 46.16 1.89 -30.51
C GLY A 142 44.81 1.90 -29.78
N THR A 143 44.52 2.98 -29.05
CA THR A 143 43.27 3.19 -28.31
C THR A 143 42.81 4.65 -28.44
N GLY A 144 41.58 4.95 -28.03
CA GLY A 144 41.04 6.31 -27.98
C GLY A 144 41.65 7.14 -26.86
N GLY A 145 42.06 6.46 -25.79
CA GLY A 145 42.82 6.97 -24.67
C GLY A 145 43.23 5.81 -23.76
N ILE A 146 44.03 6.12 -22.75
CA ILE A 146 44.36 5.22 -21.65
C ILE A 146 44.78 6.04 -20.45
N ALA A 147 44.42 5.59 -19.26
CA ALA A 147 44.79 6.20 -18.00
C ALA A 147 44.98 5.16 -16.89
N TYR A 148 45.80 5.52 -15.91
CA TYR A 148 45.93 4.70 -14.70
C TYR A 148 44.69 4.85 -13.81
N LEU A 149 44.25 3.76 -13.17
CA LEU A 149 43.02 3.72 -12.38
C LEU A 149 43.22 4.16 -10.92
N GLY A 150 42.41 5.12 -10.45
CA GLY A 150 42.25 5.43 -9.02
C GLY A 150 43.51 5.99 -8.36
N VAL A 151 44.22 6.85 -9.07
CA VAL A 151 45.53 7.39 -8.74
C VAL A 151 45.48 8.91 -8.64
N ASN A 152 44.81 9.40 -7.61
CA ASN A 152 44.85 10.82 -7.26
C ASN A 152 46.17 11.11 -6.52
N CYS A 153 46.76 12.29 -6.73
CA CYS A 153 47.86 12.80 -5.90
C CYS A 153 49.13 11.93 -5.88
N GLY A 154 49.45 11.22 -6.96
CA GLY A 154 50.53 10.23 -6.97
C GLY A 154 51.39 10.26 -8.24
N SER A 155 52.51 9.54 -8.18
CA SER A 155 53.41 9.29 -9.32
C SER A 155 52.69 8.71 -10.53
N PHE A 156 51.56 8.05 -10.34
CA PHE A 156 50.78 7.43 -11.42
C PHE A 156 49.60 8.27 -11.91
N ALA A 157 49.39 9.50 -11.42
CA ALA A 157 48.30 10.39 -11.84
C ALA A 157 48.46 10.90 -13.29
N TYR A 158 48.43 9.98 -14.25
CA TYR A 158 48.69 10.20 -15.67
C TYR A 158 47.64 9.51 -16.53
N GLY A 159 47.32 10.16 -17.65
CA GLY A 159 46.48 9.61 -18.71
C GLY A 159 46.76 10.31 -20.03
N PHE A 160 46.26 9.74 -21.13
CA PHE A 160 46.26 10.45 -22.40
C PHE A 160 45.01 10.18 -23.24
N SER A 161 44.62 11.19 -23.99
CA SER A 161 43.53 11.13 -24.96
C SER A 161 44.06 11.29 -26.38
N ALA A 162 43.55 10.46 -27.29
CA ALA A 162 44.00 10.33 -28.68
C ALA A 162 42.87 10.49 -29.69
N GLY A 163 43.23 10.54 -30.98
CA GLY A 163 42.28 10.72 -32.07
C GLY A 163 41.50 12.05 -32.02
N MET A 164 41.99 13.02 -31.23
CA MET A 164 41.30 14.28 -31.00
C MET A 164 41.20 15.12 -32.28
N SER A 165 40.16 15.94 -32.36
CA SER A 165 39.93 16.88 -33.46
C SER A 165 40.45 18.28 -33.12
N GLY A 166 40.61 19.14 -34.13
CA GLY A 166 40.94 20.55 -33.92
C GLY A 166 39.78 21.43 -33.45
N SER A 167 38.67 20.83 -33.00
CA SER A 167 37.52 21.57 -32.48
C SER A 167 37.87 22.27 -31.17
N THR A 168 37.40 23.49 -30.98
CA THR A 168 37.46 24.25 -29.72
C THR A 168 36.08 24.39 -29.07
N THR A 169 35.12 23.57 -29.49
CA THR A 169 33.78 23.59 -28.89
C THR A 169 33.83 23.10 -27.45
N ASN A 170 33.31 23.91 -26.53
CA ASN A 170 33.08 23.61 -25.13
C ASN A 170 31.58 23.40 -24.83
N ASN A 171 30.76 23.18 -25.86
CA ASN A 171 29.32 22.98 -25.68
C ASN A 171 29.05 21.57 -25.13
N ILE A 172 28.84 21.49 -23.81
CA ILE A 172 28.56 20.25 -23.08
C ILE A 172 27.18 19.66 -23.41
N ASN A 173 26.27 20.44 -24.01
CA ASN A 173 24.93 19.97 -24.39
C ASN A 173 24.92 19.16 -25.70
N SER A 174 26.07 18.96 -26.33
CA SER A 174 26.18 18.17 -27.56
C SER A 174 27.42 17.30 -27.51
N TYR A 175 27.30 16.05 -27.96
CA TYR A 175 28.41 15.12 -27.98
C TYR A 175 29.62 15.70 -28.73
N SER A 176 30.79 15.63 -28.09
CA SER A 176 32.09 16.03 -28.63
C SER A 176 33.11 14.98 -28.23
N TRP A 177 33.73 14.31 -29.20
CA TRP A 177 34.76 13.30 -28.92
C TRP A 177 35.85 13.84 -28.01
N ASN A 178 36.32 15.08 -28.24
CA ASN A 178 37.38 15.67 -27.42
C ASN A 178 36.97 15.81 -25.94
N LEU A 179 35.73 16.24 -25.67
CA LEU A 179 35.24 16.40 -24.30
C LEU A 179 34.98 15.04 -23.65
N ASP A 180 34.36 14.12 -24.40
CA ASP A 180 34.08 12.76 -23.96
C ASP A 180 35.36 12.02 -23.55
N VAL A 181 36.35 11.96 -24.44
CA VAL A 181 37.58 11.20 -24.20
C VAL A 181 38.43 11.81 -23.09
N VAL A 182 38.55 13.14 -23.00
CA VAL A 182 39.33 13.75 -21.91
C VAL A 182 38.63 13.53 -20.58
N SER A 183 37.31 13.71 -20.52
CA SER A 183 36.54 13.45 -19.30
C SER A 183 36.58 11.98 -18.89
N HIS A 184 36.57 11.05 -19.85
CA HIS A 184 36.65 9.61 -19.63
C HIS A 184 37.98 9.20 -18.99
N GLU A 185 39.10 9.61 -19.59
CA GLU A 185 40.41 9.23 -19.10
C GLU A 185 40.74 9.88 -17.74
N LEU A 186 40.33 11.13 -17.52
CA LEU A 186 40.41 11.74 -16.20
C LEU A 186 39.53 10.99 -15.19
N GLY A 187 38.37 10.48 -15.62
CA GLY A 187 37.47 9.68 -14.77
C GLY A 187 38.13 8.41 -14.25
N HIS A 188 39.00 7.79 -15.05
CA HIS A 188 39.83 6.66 -14.61
C HIS A 188 40.87 7.08 -13.56
N ASN A 189 41.59 8.18 -13.78
CA ASN A 189 42.50 8.70 -12.73
C ASN A 189 41.74 8.97 -11.43
N PHE A 190 40.53 9.51 -11.53
CA PHE A 190 39.60 9.74 -10.41
C PHE A 190 38.89 8.48 -9.90
N GLY A 191 39.26 7.28 -10.36
CA GLY A 191 38.88 6.01 -9.76
C GLY A 191 37.64 5.32 -10.34
N SER A 192 37.08 5.82 -11.44
CA SER A 192 35.99 5.14 -12.13
C SER A 192 36.49 4.01 -13.00
N ASN A 193 35.84 2.85 -12.92
CA ASN A 193 35.92 1.82 -13.95
C ASN A 193 34.98 2.18 -15.13
N HIS A 194 35.01 1.38 -16.20
CA HIS A 194 34.00 1.49 -17.26
C HIS A 194 32.62 1.10 -16.74
N THR A 195 31.56 1.59 -17.38
CA THR A 195 30.16 1.24 -17.02
C THR A 195 29.87 -0.25 -17.15
N HIS A 196 30.51 -0.95 -18.09
CA HIS A 196 30.39 -2.40 -18.25
C HIS A 196 31.23 -3.23 -17.26
N TRP A 197 31.85 -2.61 -16.24
CA TRP A 197 32.57 -3.31 -15.19
C TRP A 197 31.65 -4.03 -14.20
N CYS A 198 31.99 -5.28 -13.89
CA CYS A 198 31.16 -6.12 -13.02
C CYS A 198 31.19 -5.75 -11.53
N GLY A 199 32.09 -4.86 -11.11
CA GLY A 199 32.23 -4.46 -9.70
C GLY A 199 31.26 -3.36 -9.25
N TRP A 200 30.43 -2.80 -10.14
CA TRP A 200 29.41 -1.84 -9.75
C TRP A 200 28.31 -2.48 -8.88
N PRO A 201 27.65 -1.72 -7.99
CA PRO A 201 26.46 -2.19 -7.30
C PRO A 201 25.39 -2.66 -8.29
N GLY A 202 25.08 -3.95 -8.28
CA GLY A 202 24.10 -4.56 -9.20
C GLY A 202 24.69 -5.14 -10.51
N GLY A 203 26.01 -5.07 -10.72
CA GLY A 203 26.69 -5.53 -11.94
C GLY A 203 26.85 -4.41 -12.97
N ALA A 204 27.19 -4.79 -14.22
CA ALA A 204 27.41 -3.83 -15.30
C ALA A 204 26.21 -2.88 -15.51
N ILE A 205 26.49 -1.60 -15.74
CA ILE A 205 25.51 -0.49 -15.81
C ILE A 205 24.85 -0.40 -17.19
N ASP A 206 25.56 -0.80 -18.25
CA ASP A 206 25.03 -0.87 -19.62
C ASP A 206 25.54 -2.13 -20.37
N ASP A 207 25.00 -2.38 -21.56
CA ASP A 207 25.34 -3.49 -22.45
C ASP A 207 26.05 -3.08 -23.75
N CYS A 208 26.56 -1.85 -23.82
CA CYS A 208 27.18 -1.31 -25.03
C CYS A 208 28.52 -1.98 -25.39
N TYR A 209 29.10 -2.71 -24.44
CA TYR A 209 30.27 -3.55 -24.65
C TYR A 209 30.19 -4.80 -23.78
N SER A 210 31.01 -5.82 -24.07
CA SER A 210 31.06 -7.03 -23.25
C SER A 210 31.50 -6.69 -21.83
N SER A 211 30.79 -7.23 -20.83
CA SER A 211 31.08 -6.99 -19.42
C SER A 211 32.53 -7.31 -19.03
N GLU A 212 33.15 -6.41 -18.27
CA GLU A 212 34.48 -6.58 -17.69
C GLU A 212 34.37 -7.30 -16.34
N GLY A 213 34.59 -8.61 -16.36
CA GLY A 213 34.55 -9.47 -15.18
C GLY A 213 33.70 -10.71 -15.40
N SER A 214 33.13 -11.27 -14.33
CA SER A 214 32.40 -12.54 -14.34
C SER A 214 30.88 -12.41 -14.22
N CYS A 215 30.33 -11.21 -14.40
CA CYS A 215 28.89 -10.94 -14.41
C CYS A 215 28.32 -11.05 -15.84
N GLY A 216 26.99 -10.99 -15.97
CA GLY A 216 26.36 -10.80 -17.28
C GLY A 216 26.53 -9.36 -17.78
N ASN A 217 26.25 -9.14 -19.07
CA ASN A 217 26.11 -7.79 -19.61
C ASN A 217 25.06 -7.00 -18.83
N GLY A 218 25.22 -5.68 -18.79
CA GLY A 218 24.27 -4.78 -18.16
C GLY A 218 22.93 -4.70 -18.90
N PRO A 219 22.04 -3.80 -18.47
CA PRO A 219 20.81 -3.52 -19.18
C PRO A 219 21.05 -2.72 -20.48
N ALA A 220 20.15 -2.87 -21.44
CA ALA A 220 20.11 -2.01 -22.62
C ALA A 220 19.78 -0.56 -22.24
N VAL A 221 20.53 0.39 -22.80
CA VAL A 221 20.39 1.83 -22.52
C VAL A 221 20.01 2.62 -23.76
N SER A 222 19.23 3.69 -23.58
CA SER A 222 18.87 4.61 -24.67
C SER A 222 19.98 5.61 -24.99
N ASN A 223 20.80 5.95 -24.00
CA ASN A 223 22.00 6.76 -24.14
C ASN A 223 23.10 6.20 -23.22
N GLY A 224 24.33 6.11 -23.74
CA GLY A 224 25.52 5.86 -22.92
C GLY A 224 26.00 7.12 -22.19
N THR A 225 26.68 6.92 -21.07
CA THR A 225 27.34 7.98 -20.28
C THR A 225 28.83 8.04 -20.56
N ILE A 226 29.55 9.04 -20.03
CA ILE A 226 30.98 9.29 -20.35
C ILE A 226 31.83 8.04 -20.18
N MET A 227 31.66 7.27 -19.10
CA MET A 227 32.45 6.06 -18.82
C MET A 227 32.04 4.80 -19.64
N SER A 228 31.15 4.96 -20.62
CA SER A 228 30.64 3.89 -21.47
C SER A 228 31.27 3.87 -22.87
N TYR A 229 31.19 2.70 -23.52
CA TYR A 229 31.63 2.46 -24.89
C TYR A 229 30.51 2.54 -25.93
N CYS A 230 29.33 3.06 -25.57
CA CYS A 230 28.20 3.17 -26.51
C CYS A 230 28.54 3.94 -27.81
N HIS A 231 29.56 4.80 -27.85
CA HIS A 231 29.98 5.47 -29.10
C HIS A 231 30.53 4.51 -30.16
N ILE A 232 30.88 3.28 -29.78
CA ILE A 232 31.32 2.22 -30.69
C ILE A 232 30.10 1.61 -31.41
N ASP A 233 28.94 1.56 -30.74
CA ASP A 233 27.68 1.12 -31.33
C ASP A 233 26.96 2.30 -32.00
N PRO A 234 26.78 2.29 -33.34
CA PRO A 234 26.09 3.37 -34.04
C PRO A 234 24.60 3.51 -33.69
N SER A 235 24.01 2.56 -32.95
CA SER A 235 22.61 2.58 -32.54
C SER A 235 22.36 3.28 -31.20
N THR A 236 23.40 3.46 -30.37
CA THR A 236 23.25 4.03 -29.02
C THR A 236 24.09 5.32 -28.88
N PRO A 237 23.47 6.51 -28.87
CA PRO A 237 24.20 7.75 -28.69
C PRO A 237 24.81 7.87 -27.28
N LYS A 238 25.82 8.74 -27.12
CA LYS A 238 26.36 9.13 -25.80
C LYS A 238 25.93 10.54 -25.43
N VAL A 239 25.70 10.75 -24.13
CA VAL A 239 25.56 12.06 -23.49
C VAL A 239 26.81 12.39 -22.69
N LEU A 240 27.16 13.68 -22.59
CA LEU A 240 28.30 14.15 -21.80
C LEU A 240 27.89 14.29 -20.32
N GLN A 241 27.50 13.16 -19.73
CA GLN A 241 27.06 13.04 -18.34
C GLN A 241 27.72 11.81 -17.70
N PHE A 242 27.92 11.83 -16.38
CA PHE A 242 28.32 10.64 -15.64
C PHE A 242 27.08 9.87 -15.18
N HIS A 243 27.20 8.55 -15.07
CA HIS A 243 26.11 7.77 -14.47
C HIS A 243 26.09 8.02 -12.95
N PRO A 244 24.93 8.12 -12.28
CA PRO A 244 24.88 8.36 -10.83
C PRO A 244 25.67 7.34 -10.00
N LEU A 245 25.76 6.08 -10.46
CA LEU A 245 26.62 5.08 -9.79
C LEU A 245 28.11 5.41 -9.93
N VAL A 246 28.54 5.93 -11.08
CA VAL A 246 29.93 6.38 -11.31
C VAL A 246 30.28 7.55 -10.40
N GLU A 247 29.39 8.55 -10.30
CA GLU A 247 29.58 9.71 -9.43
C GLU A 247 29.70 9.29 -7.96
N ASN A 248 28.71 8.55 -7.46
CA ASN A 248 28.55 8.29 -6.03
C ASN A 248 29.43 7.14 -5.50
N ASN A 249 29.87 6.21 -6.35
CA ASN A 249 30.65 5.04 -5.91
C ASN A 249 32.11 5.08 -6.37
N ALA A 250 32.48 5.99 -7.27
CA ALA A 250 33.86 6.11 -7.75
C ALA A 250 34.38 7.55 -7.65
N LEU A 251 33.85 8.48 -8.46
CA LEU A 251 34.42 9.82 -8.60
C LEU A 251 34.44 10.59 -7.29
N ILE A 252 33.27 10.83 -6.68
CA ILE A 252 33.16 11.61 -5.44
C ILE A 252 33.96 10.96 -4.30
N PRO A 253 33.83 9.65 -3.99
CA PRO A 253 34.59 9.03 -2.90
C PRO A 253 36.11 9.09 -3.11
N SER A 254 36.57 8.83 -4.34
CA SER A 254 38.00 8.82 -4.67
C SER A 254 38.61 10.22 -4.61
N MET A 255 37.91 11.21 -5.17
CA MET A 255 38.35 12.60 -5.18
C MET A 255 38.26 13.25 -3.79
N SER A 256 37.24 12.94 -2.98
CA SER A 256 37.16 13.42 -1.60
C SER A 256 38.23 12.85 -0.68
N ALA A 257 38.74 11.65 -0.98
CA ALA A 257 39.85 11.03 -0.26
C ALA A 257 41.23 11.57 -0.68
N ALA A 258 41.29 12.41 -1.71
CA ALA A 258 42.54 12.96 -2.24
C ALA A 258 43.07 14.09 -1.34
N GLY A 259 44.24 13.87 -0.74
CA GLY A 259 44.85 14.83 0.18
C GLY A 259 45.59 16.00 -0.47
N CYS A 260 45.81 15.97 -1.79
CA CYS A 260 46.53 17.02 -2.53
C CYS A 260 45.63 18.17 -3.00
N TYR A 261 44.33 17.94 -3.15
CA TYR A 261 43.42 18.95 -3.68
C TYR A 261 43.35 20.15 -2.74
N GLY A 262 43.78 21.29 -3.26
CA GLY A 262 43.92 22.54 -2.54
C GLY A 262 42.85 23.56 -2.95
N SER A 263 43.15 24.83 -2.66
CA SER A 263 42.38 25.97 -3.15
C SER A 263 43.07 26.58 -4.36
N CYS A 264 42.31 26.88 -5.41
CA CYS A 264 42.82 27.58 -6.59
C CYS A 264 42.55 29.08 -6.52
N GLU A 265 43.47 29.90 -7.06
CA GLU A 265 43.26 31.34 -7.13
C GLU A 265 41.99 31.66 -7.95
N GLY A 266 41.05 32.39 -7.34
CA GLY A 266 39.81 32.79 -7.98
C GLY A 266 38.67 31.76 -7.91
N TRP A 267 38.87 30.63 -7.24
CA TRP A 267 37.81 29.64 -6.98
C TRP A 267 37.59 29.43 -5.47
N THR A 268 36.35 29.60 -5.03
CA THR A 268 35.88 29.19 -3.71
C THR A 268 34.88 28.05 -3.89
N PRO A 269 35.02 26.93 -3.16
CA PRO A 269 34.02 25.87 -3.21
C PRO A 269 32.63 26.44 -2.97
N PRO A 270 31.60 25.98 -3.71
CA PRO A 270 30.25 26.39 -3.44
C PRO A 270 29.84 25.93 -2.04
N GLU A 271 29.42 26.88 -1.20
CA GLU A 271 28.96 26.57 0.15
C GLU A 271 27.54 26.01 0.11
N CYS A 272 27.28 25.03 0.97
CA CYS A 272 25.92 24.55 1.21
C CYS A 272 25.01 25.74 1.57
N ALA A 273 23.87 25.83 0.89
CA ALA A 273 22.87 26.84 1.17
C ALA A 273 21.46 26.25 1.11
N ILE A 274 20.66 26.47 2.15
CA ILE A 274 19.20 26.38 2.04
C ILE A 274 18.73 27.74 1.54
N THR A 275 18.29 27.80 0.28
CA THR A 275 17.99 29.05 -0.43
C THR A 275 16.54 29.49 -0.28
N SER A 276 15.62 28.54 -0.03
CA SER A 276 14.20 28.85 0.15
C SER A 276 13.50 27.87 1.09
N ILE A 277 12.55 28.41 1.84
CA ILE A 277 11.55 27.66 2.59
C ILE A 277 10.18 28.20 2.14
N ALA A 278 9.35 27.36 1.55
CA ALA A 278 8.02 27.73 1.10
C ALA A 278 6.96 26.81 1.70
N ALA A 279 5.77 27.36 1.93
CA ALA A 279 4.60 26.57 2.30
C ALA A 279 4.15 25.73 1.10
N GLY A 280 3.97 24.44 1.30
CA GLY A 280 3.26 23.55 0.39
C GLY A 280 1.81 23.35 0.83
N ASN A 281 1.21 22.25 0.40
CA ASN A 281 -0.19 21.94 0.69
C ASN A 281 -0.42 21.67 2.20
N GLN A 282 -1.54 22.18 2.71
CA GLN A 282 -2.10 21.77 3.99
C GLN A 282 -3.12 20.65 3.77
N GLN A 283 -2.94 19.52 4.44
CA GLN A 283 -3.88 18.41 4.36
C GLN A 283 -5.15 18.70 5.19
N ALA A 284 -6.13 17.81 5.07
CA ALA A 284 -7.34 17.87 5.87
C ALA A 284 -7.04 17.91 7.38
N CYS A 285 -7.92 18.60 8.12
CA CYS A 285 -7.85 18.78 9.56
C CYS A 285 -8.63 17.64 10.20
N ASP A 286 -8.07 17.02 11.22
CA ASP A 286 -8.78 16.05 12.03
C ASP A 286 -9.51 16.77 13.19
N PRO A 287 -10.86 16.81 13.18
CA PRO A 287 -11.63 17.47 14.22
C PRO A 287 -11.53 16.81 15.60
N ILE A 288 -11.10 15.55 15.68
CA ILE A 288 -10.89 14.83 16.94
C ILE A 288 -9.58 15.27 17.59
N THR A 289 -8.46 15.20 16.85
CA THR A 289 -7.14 15.50 17.40
C THR A 289 -6.79 16.99 17.35
N GLN A 290 -7.55 17.79 16.61
CA GLN A 290 -7.25 19.20 16.32
C GLN A 290 -5.90 19.40 15.62
N THR A 291 -5.50 18.42 14.79
CA THR A 291 -4.23 18.44 14.06
C THR A 291 -4.41 18.22 12.56
N TYR A 292 -3.39 18.57 11.79
CA TYR A 292 -3.32 18.35 10.34
C TYR A 292 -1.87 18.10 9.91
N THR A 293 -1.66 17.75 8.64
CA THR A 293 -0.31 17.64 8.06
C THR A 293 0.01 18.87 7.21
N GLN A 294 1.15 19.51 7.49
CA GLN A 294 1.68 20.62 6.70
C GLN A 294 2.81 20.14 5.78
N GLN A 295 2.72 20.41 4.48
CA GLN A 295 3.86 20.25 3.57
C GLN A 295 4.70 21.53 3.50
N LEU A 296 6.02 21.41 3.47
CA LEU A 296 6.98 22.47 3.20
C LEU A 296 7.81 22.10 1.98
N ILE A 297 8.18 23.10 1.17
CA ILE A 297 9.08 22.95 0.04
C ILE A 297 10.39 23.64 0.41
N ILE A 298 11.45 22.86 0.57
CA ILE A 298 12.78 23.32 0.95
C ILE A 298 13.65 23.28 -0.31
N THR A 299 14.15 24.44 -0.73
CA THR A 299 15.13 24.52 -1.81
C THR A 299 16.51 24.67 -1.20
N HIS A 300 17.43 23.81 -1.62
CA HIS A 300 18.81 23.83 -1.21
C HIS A 300 19.76 23.62 -2.39
N GLU A 301 21.00 24.06 -2.21
CA GLU A 301 22.11 23.89 -3.13
C GLU A 301 23.29 23.30 -2.33
N TYR A 302 24.08 22.44 -2.98
CA TYR A 302 25.30 21.87 -2.38
C TYR A 302 25.07 21.20 -1.02
N ALA A 303 23.95 20.48 -0.87
CA ALA A 303 23.64 19.75 0.35
C ALA A 303 24.68 18.64 0.62
N PRO A 304 25.01 18.35 1.89
CA PRO A 304 25.91 17.25 2.23
C PRO A 304 25.40 15.90 1.71
N ALA A 305 26.34 15.01 1.36
CA ALA A 305 26.03 13.66 0.88
C ALA A 305 25.52 12.72 1.99
N ASP A 306 25.77 13.05 3.25
CA ASP A 306 25.39 12.30 4.44
C ASP A 306 24.66 13.16 5.48
N GLY A 307 24.04 12.53 6.49
CA GLY A 307 23.29 13.21 7.55
C GLY A 307 21.80 13.37 7.25
N TRP A 308 21.16 14.31 7.94
CA TRP A 308 19.72 14.56 7.89
C TRP A 308 19.42 16.04 7.64
N LEU A 309 18.36 16.31 6.88
CA LEU A 309 17.71 17.62 6.85
C LEU A 309 16.77 17.70 8.06
N VAL A 310 17.07 18.61 8.99
CA VAL A 310 16.22 18.88 10.15
C VAL A 310 15.31 20.05 9.83
N VAL A 311 14.00 19.90 9.99
CA VAL A 311 13.00 20.97 9.82
C VAL A 311 12.17 21.08 11.09
N ASN A 312 12.26 22.21 11.79
CA ASN A 312 11.60 22.44 13.09
C ASN A 312 11.84 21.32 14.13
N GLY A 313 13.01 20.66 14.06
CA GLY A 313 13.38 19.56 14.95
C GLY A 313 13.07 18.17 14.42
N GLU A 314 12.29 18.03 13.34
CA GLU A 314 12.06 16.74 12.69
C GLU A 314 13.15 16.40 11.68
N GLN A 315 13.69 15.18 11.75
CA GLN A 315 14.68 14.67 10.79
C GLN A 315 14.00 14.11 9.54
N LYS A 316 14.51 14.50 8.37
CA LYS A 316 14.11 14.00 7.06
C LYS A 316 15.35 13.60 6.27
N ALA A 317 15.26 12.51 5.50
CA ALA A 317 16.35 12.11 4.62
C ALA A 317 16.64 13.22 3.62
N ILE A 318 17.91 13.46 3.30
CA ILE A 318 18.31 14.45 2.30
C ILE A 318 17.98 13.87 0.92
N THR A 319 17.27 14.63 0.10
CA THR A 319 16.91 14.23 -1.27
C THR A 319 17.30 15.31 -2.28
N SER A 320 16.93 15.14 -3.55
CA SER A 320 17.05 16.18 -4.55
C SER A 320 16.28 17.44 -4.17
N SER A 321 16.84 18.61 -4.51
CA SER A 321 16.20 19.92 -4.36
C SER A 321 15.35 20.26 -5.60
N PRO A 322 14.17 20.91 -5.46
CA PRO A 322 13.48 21.21 -4.19
C PRO A 322 12.93 19.95 -3.50
N GLN A 323 13.11 19.87 -2.19
CA GLN A 323 12.67 18.76 -1.36
C GLN A 323 11.33 19.08 -0.68
N ALA A 324 10.33 18.21 -0.85
CA ALA A 324 9.07 18.29 -0.12
C ALA A 324 9.15 17.58 1.23
N VAL A 325 8.77 18.27 2.31
CA VAL A 325 8.80 17.78 3.68
C VAL A 325 7.41 17.86 4.29
N ASN A 326 6.88 16.74 4.80
CA ASN A 326 5.61 16.73 5.52
C ASN A 326 5.86 16.75 7.04
N LEU A 327 5.29 17.75 7.72
CA LEU A 327 5.20 17.87 9.17
C LEU A 327 3.81 17.35 9.59
N VAL A 328 3.78 16.26 10.34
CA VAL A 328 2.53 15.55 10.69
C VAL A 328 2.12 15.91 12.11
N GLY A 329 0.82 16.08 12.35
CA GLY A 329 0.31 16.39 13.69
C GLY A 329 0.50 17.86 14.08
N GLU A 330 0.57 18.76 13.11
CA GLU A 330 0.60 20.19 13.36
C GLU A 330 -0.75 20.65 13.95
N PRO A 331 -0.77 21.44 15.03
CA PRO A 331 -2.01 21.88 15.63
C PRO A 331 -2.73 22.91 14.73
N ALA A 332 -4.05 22.79 14.63
CA ALA A 332 -4.91 23.71 13.92
C ALA A 332 -5.38 24.83 14.85
N ASN A 333 -4.69 25.97 14.83
CA ASN A 333 -4.96 27.08 15.75
C ASN A 333 -4.76 28.47 15.13
N ASN A 334 -4.72 28.53 13.80
CA ASN A 334 -4.52 29.76 13.03
C ASN A 334 -3.24 30.55 13.37
N ALA A 335 -2.27 29.93 14.06
CA ALA A 335 -1.03 30.60 14.42
C ALA A 335 -0.08 30.66 13.22
N SER A 336 0.63 31.78 13.08
CA SER A 336 1.76 31.90 12.17
C SER A 336 2.95 31.07 12.68
N VAL A 337 3.60 30.32 11.80
CA VAL A 337 4.71 29.42 12.16
C VAL A 337 5.99 29.89 11.52
N ASN A 338 7.04 29.99 12.36
CA ASN A 338 8.41 30.15 11.90
C ASN A 338 8.96 28.76 11.56
N VAL A 339 9.70 28.66 10.46
CA VAL A 339 10.36 27.41 10.07
C VAL A 339 11.87 27.61 10.10
N SER A 340 12.56 26.71 10.78
CA SER A 340 14.02 26.59 10.75
C SER A 340 14.39 25.26 10.10
N ALA A 341 15.30 25.30 9.14
CA ALA A 341 15.85 24.13 8.47
C ALA A 341 17.38 24.16 8.52
N TYR A 342 18.03 23.00 8.74
CA TYR A 342 19.50 22.84 8.68
C TYR A 342 19.90 21.39 8.39
N PHE A 343 21.15 21.17 7.95
CA PHE A 343 21.69 19.82 7.76
C PHE A 343 22.56 19.38 8.96
N THR A 344 22.40 18.17 9.46
CA THR A 344 23.16 17.70 10.66
C THR A 344 24.66 17.54 10.42
N SER A 345 25.08 17.25 9.19
CA SER A 345 26.48 17.13 8.78
C SER A 345 27.13 18.48 8.49
N ASN A 346 26.33 19.55 8.36
CA ASN A 346 26.78 20.94 8.19
C ASN A 346 25.75 21.89 8.80
N GLU A 347 25.76 22.04 10.12
CA GLU A 347 24.75 22.83 10.85
C GLU A 347 24.81 24.33 10.52
N SER A 348 25.94 24.84 9.99
CA SER A 348 26.02 26.21 9.47
C SER A 348 25.18 26.41 8.20
N CYS A 349 24.87 25.35 7.47
CA CYS A 349 23.95 25.38 6.35
C CYS A 349 22.51 25.36 6.87
N ALA A 350 22.08 26.51 7.38
CA ALA A 350 20.78 26.70 8.00
C ALA A 350 20.05 27.92 7.43
N LEU A 351 18.73 27.80 7.30
CA LEU A 351 17.85 28.93 6.99
C LEU A 351 16.69 28.94 7.98
N SER A 352 16.41 30.12 8.53
CA SER A 352 15.20 30.34 9.33
C SER A 352 14.33 31.37 8.63
N LYS A 353 13.09 30.98 8.32
CA LYS A 353 12.07 31.84 7.73
C LYS A 353 11.00 32.15 8.76
N ALA A 354 10.89 33.42 9.13
CA ALA A 354 9.79 33.89 9.97
C ALA A 354 8.47 33.87 9.19
N ASN A 355 7.37 33.53 9.87
CA ASN A 355 6.02 33.46 9.30
C ASN A 355 5.99 32.69 7.96
N ALA A 356 6.61 31.51 7.94
CA ALA A 356 6.76 30.72 6.73
C ALA A 356 5.39 30.25 6.19
N TYR A 357 4.44 29.97 7.08
CA TYR A 357 3.04 29.66 6.78
C TYR A 357 2.13 30.00 7.98
N THR A 358 0.83 30.08 7.72
CA THR A 358 -0.21 30.17 8.75
C THR A 358 -0.84 28.80 8.93
N ARG A 359 -0.95 28.32 10.18
CA ARG A 359 -1.65 27.06 10.47
C ARG A 359 -3.10 27.13 10.05
N ARG A 360 -3.71 25.96 9.82
CA ARG A 360 -5.14 25.88 9.56
C ARG A 360 -5.94 26.46 10.73
N GLU A 361 -7.09 27.05 10.43
CA GLU A 361 -8.09 27.41 11.45
C GLU A 361 -8.46 26.16 12.27
N PRO A 362 -8.88 26.31 13.55
CA PRO A 362 -9.31 25.20 14.39
C PRO A 362 -10.25 24.24 13.65
N CYS A 363 -10.00 22.93 13.81
CA CYS A 363 -10.80 21.93 13.12
C CYS A 363 -12.23 21.97 13.68
N CYS A 364 -13.22 22.16 12.81
CA CYS A 364 -14.64 22.24 13.17
C CYS A 364 -15.48 21.26 12.37
N GLY A 365 -16.62 20.86 12.93
CA GLY A 365 -17.52 19.86 12.35
C GLY A 365 -17.26 18.47 12.90
N LEU A 366 -17.80 18.19 14.09
CA LEU A 366 -18.00 16.82 14.57
C LEU A 366 -19.45 16.46 14.22
N PHE A 367 -19.65 15.55 13.27
CA PHE A 367 -20.96 15.32 12.69
C PHE A 367 -21.54 13.95 13.07
N ARG A 368 -22.77 13.95 13.57
CA ARG A 368 -23.48 12.76 14.07
C ARG A 368 -24.66 12.43 13.16
N LEU A 369 -24.81 11.17 12.76
CA LEU A 369 -26.04 10.64 12.18
C LEU A 369 -27.13 10.69 13.25
N THR A 370 -28.26 11.33 12.95
CA THR A 370 -29.37 11.52 13.91
C THR A 370 -30.68 10.86 13.48
N TYR A 371 -30.82 10.57 12.19
CA TYR A 371 -32.01 9.95 11.62
C TYR A 371 -31.61 9.21 10.35
N VAL A 372 -32.09 7.98 10.17
CA VAL A 372 -31.88 7.18 8.97
C VAL A 372 -33.17 6.46 8.61
N ASP A 373 -33.67 6.71 7.41
CA ASP A 373 -34.84 6.05 6.84
C ASP A 373 -34.44 5.45 5.48
N PRO A 374 -34.09 4.15 5.46
CA PRO A 374 -33.73 3.45 4.24
C PRO A 374 -34.88 3.37 3.23
N ASN A 375 -36.14 3.34 3.70
CA ASN A 375 -37.31 3.25 2.83
C ASN A 375 -37.57 4.57 2.11
N ALA A 376 -37.31 5.69 2.77
CA ALA A 376 -37.46 7.02 2.18
C ALA A 376 -36.18 7.55 1.52
N ASN A 377 -35.05 6.85 1.62
CA ASN A 377 -33.73 7.31 1.19
C ASN A 377 -33.32 8.63 1.84
N ILE A 378 -33.62 8.78 3.14
CA ILE A 378 -33.37 10.01 3.89
C ILE A 378 -32.42 9.69 5.04
N LEU A 379 -31.40 10.53 5.22
CA LEU A 379 -30.66 10.61 6.47
C LEU A 379 -30.53 12.04 6.96
N ARG A 380 -30.26 12.22 8.25
CA ARG A 380 -29.96 13.52 8.84
C ARG A 380 -28.65 13.49 9.62
N ILE A 381 -27.87 14.54 9.45
CA ILE A 381 -26.57 14.73 10.10
C ILE A 381 -26.61 16.02 10.90
N ARG A 382 -26.23 15.98 12.18
CA ARG A 382 -26.17 17.13 13.09
C ARG A 382 -24.72 17.49 13.40
N ASN A 383 -24.42 18.79 13.47
CA ASN A 383 -23.14 19.26 13.99
C ASN A 383 -23.15 19.26 15.53
N GLU A 384 -22.33 18.41 16.13
CA GLU A 384 -22.13 18.31 17.59
C GLU A 384 -20.97 19.19 18.08
N SER A 385 -20.23 19.84 17.20
CA SER A 385 -19.14 20.75 17.62
C SER A 385 -19.67 22.13 18.04
N GLU A 386 -18.90 22.83 18.89
CA GLU A 386 -19.22 24.18 19.38
C GLU A 386 -18.97 25.29 18.34
N CYS A 387 -18.53 24.94 17.13
CA CYS A 387 -18.27 25.87 16.03
C CYS A 387 -18.93 25.43 14.71
N PRO A 388 -19.14 26.34 13.75
CA PRO A 388 -19.63 25.98 12.43
C PRO A 388 -18.68 25.01 11.72
N GLY A 389 -19.21 23.88 11.24
CA GLY A 389 -18.45 22.84 10.56
C GLY A 389 -18.83 22.73 9.08
N GLU A 390 -17.89 22.29 8.23
CA GLU A 390 -18.15 22.05 6.82
C GLU A 390 -18.19 20.55 6.46
N LEU A 391 -19.25 20.11 5.79
CA LEU A 391 -19.46 18.72 5.36
C LEU A 391 -18.84 18.38 3.99
N HIS A 392 -18.26 19.35 3.26
CA HIS A 392 -17.81 19.16 1.88
C HIS A 392 -16.85 17.96 1.66
N ASN A 393 -15.94 17.76 2.63
CA ASN A 393 -14.91 16.74 2.54
C ASN A 393 -15.25 15.46 3.33
N TRP A 394 -16.47 15.36 3.86
CA TRP A 394 -16.91 14.16 4.57
C TRP A 394 -17.38 13.09 3.58
N GLY A 395 -17.19 11.83 3.96
CA GLY A 395 -17.52 10.67 3.15
C GLY A 395 -18.67 9.87 3.73
N LEU A 396 -19.41 9.19 2.87
CA LEU A 396 -20.45 8.24 3.26
C LEU A 396 -20.22 6.93 2.53
N LEU A 397 -20.15 5.82 3.26
CA LEU A 397 -20.08 4.48 2.71
C LEU A 397 -21.35 3.71 3.08
N SER A 398 -21.95 3.08 2.09
CA SER A 398 -23.04 2.12 2.25
C SER A 398 -22.76 0.90 1.37
N PRO A 399 -23.60 -0.14 1.41
CA PRO A 399 -23.55 -1.24 0.45
C PRO A 399 -23.58 -0.80 -1.02
N SER A 400 -24.15 0.37 -1.32
CA SER A 400 -24.14 0.97 -2.66
C SER A 400 -22.79 1.58 -3.07
N GLY A 401 -21.81 1.65 -2.16
CA GLY A 401 -20.48 2.20 -2.39
C GLY A 401 -20.20 3.51 -1.64
N TYR A 402 -18.97 4.00 -1.78
CA TYR A 402 -18.51 5.27 -1.18
C TYR A 402 -18.95 6.45 -2.05
N LYS A 403 -19.47 7.50 -1.41
CA LYS A 403 -19.79 8.79 -2.03
C LYS A 403 -19.36 9.93 -1.10
N THR A 404 -18.86 11.01 -1.68
CA THR A 404 -18.63 12.23 -0.90
C THR A 404 -19.97 12.87 -0.54
N LEU A 405 -20.08 13.52 0.62
CA LEU A 405 -21.35 14.20 0.98
C LEU A 405 -21.71 15.31 0.00
N THR A 406 -20.72 15.91 -0.66
CA THR A 406 -20.93 16.89 -1.73
C THR A 406 -21.70 16.31 -2.92
N GLU A 407 -21.50 15.03 -3.24
CA GLU A 407 -22.24 14.34 -4.31
C GLU A 407 -23.70 14.03 -3.93
N LEU A 408 -24.01 14.02 -2.63
CA LEU A 408 -25.32 13.59 -2.12
C LEU A 408 -26.28 14.75 -1.85
N VAL A 409 -25.78 15.97 -1.69
CA VAL A 409 -26.64 17.13 -1.38
C VAL A 409 -27.22 17.79 -2.62
N THR A 410 -28.41 18.37 -2.44
CA THR A 410 -29.12 19.06 -3.53
C THR A 410 -28.37 20.34 -3.91
N PRO A 411 -28.22 20.68 -5.21
CA PRO A 411 -27.59 21.93 -5.63
C PRO A 411 -28.20 23.15 -4.94
N GLY A 412 -27.37 23.93 -4.24
CA GLY A 412 -27.78 25.14 -3.51
C GLY A 412 -28.00 24.97 -2.01
N GLN A 413 -27.88 23.75 -1.47
CA GLN A 413 -27.91 23.49 -0.04
C GLN A 413 -26.55 23.85 0.59
N SER A 414 -26.55 24.65 1.67
CA SER A 414 -25.33 24.93 2.43
C SER A 414 -24.84 23.65 3.13
N LEU A 415 -23.56 23.32 2.93
CA LEU A 415 -22.86 22.27 3.65
C LEU A 415 -22.10 22.79 4.88
N VAL A 416 -22.26 24.08 5.19
CA VAL A 416 -21.81 24.66 6.46
C VAL A 416 -22.95 24.57 7.46
N LEU A 417 -22.71 23.91 8.59
CA LEU A 417 -23.69 23.72 9.67
C LEU A 417 -23.20 24.41 10.94
N ASP A 418 -24.02 25.31 11.46
CA ASP A 418 -23.83 25.89 12.79
C ASP A 418 -23.93 24.81 13.90
N PRO A 419 -23.38 25.07 15.10
CA PRO A 419 -23.51 24.17 16.24
C PRO A 419 -24.97 23.77 16.51
N GLY A 420 -25.22 22.46 16.61
CA GLY A 420 -26.55 21.87 16.80
C GLY A 420 -27.45 21.88 15.56
N ALA A 421 -27.05 22.53 14.46
CA ALA A 421 -27.83 22.52 13.22
C ALA A 421 -27.78 21.13 12.56
N THR A 422 -28.87 20.76 11.91
CA THR A 422 -29.04 19.47 11.23
C THR A 422 -29.26 19.67 9.74
N VAL A 423 -28.60 18.87 8.91
CA VAL A 423 -28.83 18.78 7.48
C VAL A 423 -29.57 17.50 7.15
N GLN A 424 -30.51 17.55 6.21
CA GLN A 424 -31.13 16.37 5.63
C GLN A 424 -30.51 16.09 4.27
N ILE A 425 -30.17 14.83 4.03
CA ILE A 425 -29.60 14.33 2.79
C ILE A 425 -30.55 13.29 2.21
N SER A 426 -30.81 13.38 0.90
CA SER A 426 -31.66 12.45 0.16
C SER A 426 -31.09 12.22 -1.23
N TRP A 427 -30.97 10.97 -1.69
CA TRP A 427 -30.41 10.66 -3.02
C TRP A 427 -31.17 9.55 -3.76
N ALA A 428 -31.09 9.59 -5.09
CA ALA A 428 -31.95 8.80 -5.98
C ALA A 428 -31.66 7.29 -6.02
N GLU A 429 -30.40 6.88 -5.83
CA GLU A 429 -30.01 5.45 -5.81
C GLU A 429 -30.33 4.77 -4.47
N GLY A 430 -30.70 5.55 -3.45
CA GLY A 430 -31.18 5.08 -2.18
C GLY A 430 -30.17 4.50 -1.19
N LEU A 431 -30.61 4.45 0.07
CA LEU A 431 -29.97 3.77 1.20
C LEU A 431 -30.25 2.27 1.05
N SER A 432 -29.50 1.58 0.18
CA SER A 432 -29.68 0.13 0.03
C SER A 432 -28.86 -0.65 1.04
N GLY A 433 -29.45 -1.71 1.59
CA GLY A 433 -28.83 -2.63 2.53
C GLY A 433 -29.02 -2.26 4.01
N ASP A 434 -28.10 -2.74 4.83
CA ASP A 434 -28.35 -2.98 6.26
C ASP A 434 -27.44 -2.15 7.19
N TRP A 435 -26.63 -1.25 6.61
CA TRP A 435 -25.72 -0.39 7.38
C TRP A 435 -25.28 0.85 6.62
N ILE A 436 -24.75 1.83 7.36
CA ILE A 436 -24.16 3.05 6.83
C ILE A 436 -22.99 3.52 7.71
N MET A 437 -21.90 3.97 7.07
CA MET A 437 -20.71 4.53 7.73
C MET A 437 -20.49 5.98 7.28
N LEU A 438 -20.23 6.86 8.25
CA LEU A 438 -19.83 8.24 8.02
C LEU A 438 -18.31 8.36 8.25
N PHE A 439 -17.61 9.01 7.33
CA PHE A 439 -16.16 9.16 7.34
C PHE A 439 -15.74 10.61 7.54
N LEU A 440 -14.69 10.80 8.35
CA LEU A 440 -13.95 12.06 8.44
C LEU A 440 -13.32 12.43 7.09
N PRO A 441 -12.93 13.70 6.88
CA PRO A 441 -12.09 14.12 5.75
C PRO A 441 -10.71 13.45 5.68
N THR A 442 -10.31 12.74 6.73
CA THR A 442 -9.08 11.95 6.83
C THR A 442 -9.29 10.48 6.49
N ASP A 443 -10.47 10.11 5.95
CA ASP A 443 -10.88 8.74 5.60
C ASP A 443 -10.95 7.77 6.79
N ILE A 444 -11.12 8.30 8.00
CA ILE A 444 -11.35 7.52 9.22
C ILE A 444 -12.85 7.37 9.47
N ALA A 445 -13.32 6.15 9.77
CA ALA A 445 -14.71 5.89 10.11
C ALA A 445 -15.07 6.58 11.44
N TYR A 446 -16.09 7.44 11.41
CA TYR A 446 -16.45 8.32 12.51
C TYR A 446 -17.79 7.98 13.16
N ASP A 447 -18.76 7.52 12.37
CA ASP A 447 -20.08 7.15 12.85
C ASP A 447 -20.61 5.97 12.06
N TYR A 448 -21.45 5.16 12.71
CA TYR A 448 -21.95 3.91 12.15
C TYR A 448 -23.36 3.64 12.63
N LEU A 449 -24.17 3.08 11.75
CA LEU A 449 -25.47 2.53 12.08
C LEU A 449 -25.68 1.24 11.29
N GLN A 450 -26.16 0.20 11.98
CA GLN A 450 -26.49 -1.10 11.42
C GLN A 450 -27.90 -1.53 11.87
N TRP A 451 -28.68 -2.07 10.95
CA TRP A 451 -30.06 -2.52 11.16
C TRP A 451 -30.37 -3.79 10.37
N GLY A 452 -31.54 -4.37 10.59
CA GLY A 452 -32.04 -5.52 9.82
C GLY A 452 -32.26 -6.75 10.69
N SER A 453 -32.40 -7.92 10.05
CA SER A 453 -32.65 -9.19 10.74
C SER A 453 -31.41 -10.08 10.85
N GLN A 454 -30.32 -9.74 10.15
CA GLN A 454 -29.06 -10.46 10.19
C GLN A 454 -27.87 -9.49 10.22
N ALA A 455 -26.85 -9.87 10.98
CA ALA A 455 -25.56 -9.20 10.97
C ALA A 455 -24.93 -9.23 9.55
N PRO A 456 -24.54 -8.10 8.94
CA PRO A 456 -23.59 -8.06 7.84
C PRO A 456 -22.33 -8.88 8.11
N ALA A 457 -21.64 -9.25 7.03
CA ALA A 457 -20.36 -9.92 7.12
C ALA A 457 -19.37 -9.09 7.96
N ASN A 458 -18.73 -9.72 8.95
CA ASN A 458 -17.77 -9.11 9.89
C ASN A 458 -16.49 -8.56 9.22
N ILE A 459 -16.43 -8.55 7.89
CA ILE A 459 -15.30 -8.08 7.08
C ILE A 459 -15.01 -6.59 7.30
N TYR A 460 -16.04 -5.76 7.52
CA TYR A 460 -15.85 -4.32 7.70
C TYR A 460 -15.18 -3.99 9.04
N PHE A 461 -15.53 -4.70 10.11
CA PHE A 461 -14.87 -4.56 11.41
C PHE A 461 -13.41 -5.06 11.42
N GLN A 462 -13.02 -5.89 10.43
CA GLN A 462 -11.62 -6.26 10.21
C GLN A 462 -10.86 -5.22 9.40
N GLN A 463 -11.55 -4.50 8.51
CA GLN A 463 -10.95 -3.48 7.65
C GLN A 463 -10.82 -2.12 8.36
N TYR A 464 -11.81 -1.73 9.16
CA TYR A 464 -11.89 -0.45 9.85
C TYR A 464 -11.83 -0.68 11.35
N THR A 465 -10.64 -0.56 11.92
CA THR A 465 -10.40 -0.83 13.35
C THR A 465 -11.20 0.06 14.29
N GLU A 466 -11.57 1.25 13.83
CA GLU A 466 -12.31 2.28 14.54
C GLU A 466 -13.74 1.86 14.85
N LEU A 467 -14.32 0.95 14.05
CA LEU A 467 -15.67 0.42 14.26
C LEU A 467 -15.82 -0.25 15.63
N SER A 468 -14.75 -0.81 16.19
CA SER A 468 -14.78 -1.37 17.55
C SER A 468 -15.05 -0.31 18.63
N THR A 469 -14.73 0.96 18.36
CA THR A 469 -14.97 2.10 19.26
C THR A 469 -16.34 2.71 19.01
N ILE A 470 -16.73 2.89 17.74
CA ILE A 470 -17.96 3.60 17.37
C ILE A 470 -19.19 2.68 17.23
N TRP A 471 -19.01 1.37 17.29
CA TRP A 471 -20.08 0.37 17.40
C TRP A 471 -19.67 -0.78 18.33
N PRO A 472 -19.67 -0.54 19.65
CA PRO A 472 -19.32 -1.54 20.64
C PRO A 472 -20.19 -2.81 20.49
N GLY A 473 -19.57 -3.99 20.57
CA GLY A 473 -20.22 -5.28 20.32
C GLY A 473 -20.00 -5.85 18.91
N GLY A 474 -19.47 -5.03 17.99
CA GLY A 474 -19.03 -5.49 16.67
C GLY A 474 -20.18 -5.74 15.69
N GLY A 475 -19.91 -6.44 14.60
CA GLY A 475 -20.90 -6.71 13.56
C GLY A 475 -22.10 -7.56 14.00
N GLY A 476 -22.05 -8.17 15.20
CA GLY A 476 -23.16 -8.94 15.77
C GLY A 476 -24.29 -8.10 16.39
N GLU A 477 -24.06 -6.81 16.63
CA GLU A 477 -25.04 -5.90 17.23
C GLU A 477 -25.76 -5.08 16.14
N TYR A 478 -27.09 -5.09 16.12
CA TYR A 478 -27.90 -4.38 15.14
C TYR A 478 -29.32 -4.10 15.62
N LEU A 479 -29.94 -3.07 15.04
CA LEU A 479 -31.36 -2.77 15.28
C LEU A 479 -32.25 -3.78 14.55
N ASN A 480 -33.02 -4.55 15.33
CA ASN A 480 -34.06 -5.46 14.82
C ASN A 480 -35.40 -4.76 14.54
N ASN A 481 -35.54 -3.49 14.93
CA ASN A 481 -36.70 -2.65 14.66
C ASN A 481 -36.86 -2.36 13.15
N ILE A 482 -38.03 -1.88 12.74
CA ILE A 482 -38.23 -1.35 11.38
C ILE A 482 -37.89 0.15 11.33
N PRO A 483 -37.44 0.69 10.18
CA PRO A 483 -37.16 2.11 10.06
C PRO A 483 -38.45 2.97 10.14
N PRO A 484 -38.34 4.28 10.40
CA PRO A 484 -37.11 5.07 10.50
C PRO A 484 -36.38 4.90 11.83
N TYR A 485 -35.05 4.90 11.76
CA TYR A 485 -34.17 4.84 12.91
C TYR A 485 -33.83 6.26 13.38
N THR A 486 -33.94 6.50 14.69
CA THR A 486 -33.68 7.79 15.32
C THR A 486 -32.63 7.63 16.41
N TYR A 487 -31.64 8.52 16.42
CA TYR A 487 -30.64 8.58 17.47
C TYR A 487 -31.25 9.19 18.74
N ILE A 488 -31.08 8.51 19.87
CA ILE A 488 -31.58 8.91 21.19
C ILE A 488 -30.47 9.20 22.20
N GLY A 489 -29.21 8.98 21.81
CA GLY A 489 -28.04 9.24 22.65
C GLY A 489 -27.71 10.73 22.81
N SER A 490 -26.69 11.00 23.63
CA SER A 490 -26.18 12.35 23.94
C SER A 490 -24.73 12.57 23.51
N GLY A 491 -24.22 11.73 22.60
CA GLY A 491 -22.84 11.74 22.12
C GLY A 491 -22.18 10.36 22.17
N GLU A 492 -22.82 9.39 22.81
CA GLU A 492 -22.39 8.00 22.88
C GLU A 492 -22.56 7.26 21.55
N TYR A 493 -21.87 6.14 21.42
CA TYR A 493 -21.87 5.26 20.25
C TYR A 493 -22.50 3.90 20.59
N GLY A 494 -22.93 3.16 19.55
CA GLY A 494 -23.46 1.79 19.66
C GLY A 494 -24.97 1.67 19.43
N VAL A 495 -25.43 0.41 19.38
CA VAL A 495 -26.81 0.03 19.05
C VAL A 495 -27.84 0.62 20.03
N ASP A 496 -27.50 0.67 21.33
CA ASP A 496 -28.37 1.20 22.39
C ASP A 496 -28.66 2.71 22.28
N GLN A 497 -27.94 3.40 21.39
CA GLN A 497 -28.12 4.83 21.14
C GLN A 497 -29.15 5.12 20.06
N TRP A 498 -29.78 4.09 19.51
CA TRP A 498 -30.74 4.19 18.42
C TRP A 498 -32.03 3.46 18.77
N THR A 499 -33.13 3.96 18.20
CA THR A 499 -34.45 3.34 18.28
C THR A 499 -35.07 3.30 16.89
N GLY A 500 -35.95 2.32 16.63
CA GLY A 500 -36.77 2.25 15.43
C GLY A 500 -38.24 2.02 15.78
N GLN A 501 -39.07 1.72 14.79
CA GLN A 501 -40.45 1.32 15.02
C GLN A 501 -40.54 -0.18 15.35
N ASP A 502 -41.56 -0.57 16.09
CA ASP A 502 -41.78 -1.97 16.46
C ASP A 502 -42.12 -2.82 15.22
N VAL A 503 -41.63 -4.06 15.21
CA VAL A 503 -41.98 -5.03 14.17
C VAL A 503 -43.39 -5.54 14.50
N PRO A 504 -44.38 -5.38 13.61
CA PRO A 504 -45.74 -5.88 13.86
C PRO A 504 -45.72 -7.39 14.11
N CYS A 505 -46.48 -7.84 15.11
CA CYS A 505 -46.56 -9.26 15.43
C CYS A 505 -47.22 -10.05 14.29
N ASN A 506 -46.60 -11.16 13.89
CA ASN A 506 -47.16 -12.09 12.94
C ASN A 506 -46.63 -13.51 13.17
N ILE A 507 -47.53 -14.49 13.32
CA ILE A 507 -47.18 -15.92 13.35
C ILE A 507 -46.94 -16.36 11.91
N THR A 508 -45.71 -16.77 11.60
CA THR A 508 -45.25 -17.11 10.26
C THR A 508 -45.36 -18.60 9.96
N ASN A 509 -45.36 -19.45 10.98
CA ASN A 509 -45.52 -20.89 10.86
C ASN A 509 -46.34 -21.45 12.03
N LEU A 510 -47.19 -22.43 11.74
CA LEU A 510 -47.99 -23.16 12.73
C LEU A 510 -48.29 -24.58 12.20
N GLU A 511 -47.54 -25.56 12.69
CA GLU A 511 -47.63 -26.93 12.19
C GLU A 511 -47.38 -27.98 13.28
N VAL A 512 -47.85 -29.20 13.02
CA VAL A 512 -47.48 -30.39 13.80
C VAL A 512 -46.25 -31.00 13.15
N ILE A 513 -45.20 -31.23 13.95
CA ILE A 513 -43.92 -31.76 13.48
C ILE A 513 -43.71 -33.24 13.85
N ASP A 514 -44.36 -33.72 14.92
CA ASP A 514 -44.30 -35.12 15.33
C ASP A 514 -45.55 -35.51 16.15
N ALA A 515 -45.84 -36.80 16.24
CA ALA A 515 -46.91 -37.32 17.08
C ALA A 515 -46.57 -38.73 17.58
N THR A 516 -46.88 -39.02 18.85
CA THR A 516 -46.68 -40.35 19.42
C THR A 516 -47.76 -41.32 18.95
N ALA A 517 -47.49 -42.62 19.09
CA ALA A 517 -48.55 -43.62 19.12
C ALA A 517 -49.47 -43.35 20.32
N CYS A 518 -50.69 -43.86 20.26
CA CYS A 518 -51.60 -43.76 21.38
C CYS A 518 -51.15 -44.58 22.60
N ASP A 519 -51.36 -44.00 23.78
CA ASP A 519 -51.28 -44.71 25.05
C ASP A 519 -52.58 -45.49 25.34
N PRO A 520 -52.55 -46.84 25.40
CA PRO A 520 -53.72 -47.67 25.65
C PRO A 520 -54.29 -47.54 27.07
N VAL A 521 -53.56 -46.94 28.02
CA VAL A 521 -54.01 -46.76 29.40
C VAL A 521 -54.85 -45.50 29.55
N THR A 522 -54.47 -44.42 28.87
CA THR A 522 -55.12 -43.11 28.99
C THR A 522 -56.01 -42.76 27.79
N ASN A 523 -55.93 -43.52 26.70
CA ASN A 523 -56.63 -43.28 25.44
C ASN A 523 -56.33 -41.88 24.88
N THR A 524 -55.06 -41.48 24.95
CA THR A 524 -54.53 -40.19 24.50
C THR A 524 -53.24 -40.40 23.71
N TYR A 525 -52.91 -39.44 22.84
CA TYR A 525 -51.63 -39.36 22.16
C TYR A 525 -51.05 -37.94 22.29
N ASP A 526 -49.74 -37.82 22.19
CA ASP A 526 -49.03 -36.56 22.30
C ASP A 526 -48.68 -36.04 20.91
N VAL A 527 -48.96 -34.75 20.67
CA VAL A 527 -48.66 -34.05 19.42
C VAL A 527 -47.61 -32.98 19.69
N THR A 528 -46.45 -33.10 19.05
CA THR A 528 -45.43 -32.05 19.07
C THR A 528 -45.65 -31.09 17.93
N PHE A 529 -45.80 -29.80 18.26
CA PHE A 529 -46.05 -28.72 17.32
C PHE A 529 -44.92 -27.69 17.34
N GLN A 530 -44.81 -26.95 16.24
CA GLN A 530 -43.91 -25.81 16.11
C GLN A 530 -44.70 -24.55 15.74
N VAL A 531 -44.38 -23.45 16.41
CA VAL A 531 -44.87 -22.11 16.08
C VAL A 531 -43.66 -21.21 15.87
N ASP A 532 -43.60 -20.53 14.73
CA ASP A 532 -42.60 -19.51 14.45
C ASP A 532 -43.30 -18.15 14.27
N TRP A 533 -42.68 -17.07 14.73
CA TRP A 533 -43.27 -15.73 14.63
C TRP A 533 -42.21 -14.63 14.45
N VAL A 534 -42.69 -13.44 14.12
CA VAL A 534 -41.93 -12.18 14.13
C VAL A 534 -42.70 -11.14 14.93
N GLY A 535 -42.00 -10.14 15.49
CA GLY A 535 -42.63 -9.08 16.29
C GLY A 535 -43.15 -9.59 17.63
N THR A 536 -42.30 -10.17 18.47
CA THR A 536 -42.68 -10.68 19.79
C THR A 536 -43.25 -9.56 20.66
N PRO A 537 -44.48 -9.69 21.20
CA PRO A 537 -45.04 -8.72 22.14
C PRO A 537 -44.19 -8.56 23.40
N ASP A 538 -44.20 -7.35 24.00
CA ASP A 538 -43.37 -6.99 25.16
C ASP A 538 -43.66 -7.80 26.43
N ALA A 539 -44.84 -8.43 26.51
CA ALA A 539 -45.30 -9.26 27.62
C ALA A 539 -46.30 -10.34 27.13
N GLY A 540 -46.71 -11.23 28.05
CA GLY A 540 -47.74 -12.24 27.80
C GLY A 540 -47.21 -13.58 27.30
N GLY A 541 -48.06 -14.60 27.36
CA GLY A 541 -47.77 -15.94 26.82
C GLY A 541 -48.30 -16.17 25.41
N LEU A 542 -47.78 -17.21 24.74
CA LEU A 542 -48.36 -17.72 23.49
C LEU A 542 -49.41 -18.79 23.85
N PHE A 543 -50.67 -18.50 23.54
CA PHE A 543 -51.73 -19.50 23.65
C PHE A 543 -51.67 -20.44 22.45
N VAL A 544 -51.75 -21.75 22.68
CA VAL A 544 -51.97 -22.76 21.65
C VAL A 544 -53.00 -23.77 22.14
N ASN A 545 -54.14 -23.87 21.44
CA ASN A 545 -55.23 -24.81 21.75
C ASN A 545 -55.68 -24.83 23.23
N GLY A 546 -55.63 -23.68 23.91
CA GLY A 546 -56.08 -23.52 25.30
C GLY A 546 -54.99 -23.64 26.36
N GLU A 547 -53.75 -23.96 25.99
CA GLU A 547 -52.59 -23.92 26.89
C GLU A 547 -51.74 -22.67 26.64
N ILE A 548 -51.11 -22.14 27.71
CA ILE A 548 -50.25 -20.96 27.65
C ILE A 548 -48.79 -21.41 27.75
N PHE A 549 -47.98 -20.96 26.80
CA PHE A 549 -46.55 -21.21 26.77
C PHE A 549 -45.76 -19.92 26.98
N ASN A 550 -44.64 -20.03 27.70
CA ASN A 550 -43.71 -18.92 27.88
C ASN A 550 -42.98 -18.65 26.57
N VAL A 551 -42.91 -17.37 26.21
CA VAL A 551 -42.30 -16.90 24.97
C VAL A 551 -40.83 -16.61 25.21
N ILE A 552 -39.93 -17.37 24.58
CA ILE A 552 -38.48 -17.12 24.60
C ILE A 552 -37.98 -17.20 23.16
N GLY A 553 -37.48 -16.08 22.62
CA GLY A 553 -37.03 -16.00 21.23
C GLY A 553 -38.19 -15.78 20.26
N ASN A 554 -38.12 -16.44 19.10
CA ASN A 554 -39.03 -16.28 17.96
C ASN A 554 -39.60 -17.61 17.42
N SER A 555 -39.40 -18.70 18.16
CA SER A 555 -39.87 -20.04 17.82
C SER A 555 -40.17 -20.81 19.11
N LEU A 556 -41.23 -21.61 19.08
CA LEU A 556 -41.65 -22.49 20.17
C LEU A 556 -41.90 -23.88 19.59
N THR A 557 -41.25 -24.88 20.17
CA THR A 557 -41.61 -26.29 19.98
C THR A 557 -42.10 -26.85 21.31
N SER A 558 -43.32 -27.40 21.32
CA SER A 558 -43.92 -27.96 22.53
C SER A 558 -44.86 -29.11 22.18
N THR A 559 -45.37 -29.79 23.19
CA THR A 559 -46.24 -30.97 23.05
C THR A 559 -47.60 -30.69 23.69
N LEU A 560 -48.66 -31.14 23.02
CA LEU A 560 -50.04 -31.17 23.54
C LEU A 560 -50.49 -32.63 23.66
N THR A 561 -51.06 -32.99 24.80
CA THR A 561 -51.73 -34.29 24.96
C THR A 561 -53.18 -34.18 24.50
N VAL A 562 -53.57 -35.02 23.55
CA VAL A 562 -54.86 -34.95 22.86
C VAL A 562 -55.63 -36.27 23.05
N PRO A 563 -56.95 -36.23 23.32
CA PRO A 563 -57.75 -37.44 23.37
C PRO A 563 -57.86 -38.12 22.00
N GLU A 564 -57.87 -39.45 22.00
CA GLU A 564 -58.02 -40.23 20.77
C GLU A 564 -59.48 -40.24 20.29
N ASN A 565 -59.74 -39.70 19.10
CA ASN A 565 -61.09 -39.65 18.52
C ASN A 565 -61.15 -39.91 17.00
N GLY A 566 -60.03 -40.28 16.37
CA GLY A 566 -59.96 -40.52 14.92
C GLY A 566 -60.36 -39.31 14.05
N ALA A 567 -60.12 -38.09 14.52
CA ALA A 567 -60.47 -36.85 13.83
C ALA A 567 -59.24 -35.99 13.51
N TRP A 568 -59.46 -34.97 12.66
CA TRP A 568 -58.48 -33.91 12.45
C TRP A 568 -58.35 -33.06 13.72
N ILE A 569 -57.12 -32.84 14.17
CA ILE A 569 -56.78 -31.79 15.11
C ILE A 569 -56.39 -30.53 14.34
N GLY A 570 -57.03 -29.41 14.67
CA GLY A 570 -56.60 -28.09 14.26
C GLY A 570 -55.69 -27.46 15.32
N LEU A 571 -54.75 -26.62 14.90
CA LEU A 571 -54.00 -25.74 15.80
C LEU A 571 -54.53 -24.30 15.68
N GLU A 572 -54.73 -23.63 16.81
CA GLU A 572 -55.02 -22.20 16.91
C GLU A 572 -54.03 -21.60 17.90
N ALA A 573 -53.26 -20.63 17.44
CA ALA A 573 -52.24 -19.95 18.23
C ALA A 573 -52.45 -18.43 18.20
N PHE A 574 -52.33 -17.77 19.36
CA PHE A 574 -52.36 -16.31 19.46
C PHE A 574 -51.62 -15.81 20.71
N PHE A 575 -51.12 -14.58 20.67
CA PHE A 575 -50.48 -13.96 21.85
C PHE A 575 -51.51 -13.35 22.80
N GLU A 576 -51.33 -13.56 24.10
CA GLU A 576 -52.24 -13.05 25.14
C GLU A 576 -52.39 -11.53 25.11
N ASP A 577 -51.27 -10.81 25.01
CA ASP A 577 -51.23 -9.35 25.04
C ASP A 577 -51.49 -8.72 23.66
N GLU A 578 -51.48 -9.53 22.60
CA GLU A 578 -51.77 -9.10 21.23
C GLU A 578 -52.59 -10.16 20.48
N VAL A 579 -53.87 -10.28 20.86
CA VAL A 579 -54.80 -11.29 20.30
C VAL A 579 -55.01 -11.17 18.78
N THR A 580 -54.64 -10.04 18.18
CA THR A 580 -54.64 -9.85 16.72
C THR A 580 -53.51 -10.61 16.04
N CYS A 581 -52.46 -10.95 16.76
CA CYS A 581 -51.37 -11.81 16.31
C CYS A 581 -51.76 -13.27 16.49
N ALA A 582 -52.58 -13.76 15.56
CA ALA A 582 -53.14 -15.10 15.61
C ALA A 582 -52.94 -15.84 14.28
N ALA A 583 -52.78 -17.16 14.37
CA ALA A 583 -52.77 -18.08 13.24
C ALA A 583 -53.60 -19.31 13.57
N SER A 584 -54.20 -19.90 12.54
CA SER A 584 -54.90 -21.18 12.67
C SER A 584 -54.56 -22.11 11.51
N ASN A 585 -54.40 -23.39 11.85
CA ASN A 585 -54.22 -24.49 10.92
C ASN A 585 -55.31 -25.53 11.23
N GLY A 586 -56.45 -25.43 10.57
CA GLY A 586 -57.66 -26.19 10.92
C GLY A 586 -57.56 -27.71 10.73
N ASN A 587 -56.57 -28.21 9.96
CA ASN A 587 -56.34 -29.64 9.69
C ASN A 587 -54.87 -29.97 9.90
N ALA A 588 -54.32 -29.63 11.07
CA ALA A 588 -52.90 -29.73 11.34
C ALA A 588 -52.38 -31.17 11.40
N TYR A 589 -53.15 -32.10 11.96
CA TYR A 589 -52.80 -33.53 12.02
C TYR A 589 -54.05 -34.41 12.06
N TYR A 590 -53.98 -35.63 11.52
CA TYR A 590 -55.07 -36.61 11.61
C TYR A 590 -54.72 -37.66 12.66
N GLY A 591 -55.48 -37.69 13.75
CA GLY A 591 -55.19 -38.53 14.92
C GLY A 591 -55.28 -40.04 14.63
N PRO A 592 -54.58 -40.87 15.42
CA PRO A 592 -54.70 -42.32 15.34
C PRO A 592 -56.11 -42.82 15.75
N SER A 593 -56.37 -44.10 15.46
CA SER A 593 -57.63 -44.77 15.79
C SER A 593 -57.56 -45.40 17.19
N PRO A 594 -58.67 -45.43 17.95
CA PRO A 594 -58.73 -45.85 19.37
C PRO A 594 -57.88 -47.06 19.74
N CYS A 595 -57.28 -46.96 20.93
CA CYS A 595 -56.08 -47.68 21.32
C CYS A 595 -56.40 -48.94 22.12
N ALA A 596 -57.60 -48.97 22.70
CA ALA A 596 -58.21 -50.15 23.26
C ALA A 596 -58.88 -50.93 22.12
N GLU A 597 -58.15 -51.85 21.50
CA GLU A 597 -58.82 -53.02 20.92
C GLU A 597 -59.33 -53.84 22.10
N CYS A 598 -60.63 -54.12 22.14
CA CYS A 598 -61.22 -55.09 23.06
C CYS A 598 -61.38 -56.42 22.31
N PRO A 599 -60.43 -57.36 22.39
CA PRO A 599 -60.56 -58.65 21.71
C PRO A 599 -61.87 -59.37 22.04
N ALA A 600 -62.37 -59.18 23.27
CA ALA A 600 -63.61 -59.78 23.76
C ALA A 600 -64.90 -59.12 23.24
N ASP A 601 -64.86 -57.94 22.61
CA ASP A 601 -65.99 -57.37 21.84
C ASP A 601 -65.85 -57.79 20.37
N ILE A 602 -66.34 -58.99 20.08
CA ILE A 602 -66.15 -59.66 18.80
C ILE A 602 -67.04 -59.03 17.72
N ASN A 603 -68.17 -58.47 18.14
CA ASN A 603 -69.14 -57.87 17.24
C ASN A 603 -68.88 -56.37 16.97
N GLY A 604 -67.99 -55.75 17.77
CA GLY A 604 -67.49 -54.39 17.59
C GLY A 604 -68.53 -53.31 17.91
N ASN A 605 -69.47 -53.60 18.82
CA ASN A 605 -70.53 -52.67 19.22
C ASN A 605 -70.22 -51.85 20.47
N GLY A 606 -69.02 -51.99 21.04
CA GLY A 606 -68.56 -51.29 22.24
C GLY A 606 -69.04 -51.91 23.55
N ALA A 607 -69.52 -53.16 23.55
CA ALA A 607 -69.96 -53.82 24.78
C ALA A 607 -69.65 -55.32 24.76
N ILE A 608 -69.05 -55.83 25.83
CA ILE A 608 -68.79 -57.28 25.96
C ILE A 608 -70.02 -57.92 26.58
N GLU A 609 -70.93 -58.41 25.74
CA GLU A 609 -72.24 -58.89 26.17
C GLU A 609 -72.55 -60.31 25.67
N VAL A 610 -73.81 -60.73 25.82
CA VAL A 610 -74.22 -62.10 25.45
C VAL A 610 -73.98 -62.37 23.98
N SER A 611 -74.04 -61.35 23.09
CA SER A 611 -73.74 -61.53 21.66
C SER A 611 -72.33 -62.03 21.43
N ASP A 612 -71.33 -61.51 22.14
CA ASP A 612 -69.92 -61.87 21.97
C ASP A 612 -69.64 -63.29 22.46
N VAL A 613 -70.23 -63.65 23.61
CA VAL A 613 -70.16 -65.03 24.12
C VAL A 613 -70.79 -66.01 23.12
N LEU A 614 -71.92 -65.64 22.51
CA LEU A 614 -72.57 -66.47 21.50
C LEU A 614 -71.75 -66.57 20.21
N MET A 615 -70.97 -65.55 19.86
CA MET A 615 -70.07 -65.60 18.71
C MET A 615 -68.93 -66.60 18.94
N VAL A 616 -68.26 -66.58 20.09
CA VAL A 616 -67.24 -67.62 20.41
C VAL A 616 -67.87 -69.01 20.45
N LEU A 617 -69.04 -69.14 21.10
CA LEU A 617 -69.72 -70.43 21.19
C LEU A 617 -70.20 -70.97 19.83
N SER A 618 -70.39 -70.11 18.83
CA SER A 618 -70.79 -70.54 17.49
C SER A 618 -69.69 -71.31 16.75
N ASP A 619 -68.43 -71.01 17.07
CA ASP A 619 -67.24 -71.64 16.49
C ASP A 619 -66.56 -72.65 17.45
N PHE A 620 -67.16 -72.88 18.63
CA PHE A 620 -66.58 -73.72 19.69
C PHE A 620 -66.36 -75.17 19.27
N GLY A 621 -65.16 -75.69 19.57
CA GLY A 621 -64.73 -77.04 19.18
C GLY A 621 -64.09 -77.10 17.78
N CYS A 622 -63.74 -75.94 17.20
CA CYS A 622 -62.91 -75.88 16.01
C CYS A 622 -61.43 -76.15 16.36
N ASP A 623 -60.82 -77.12 15.69
CA ASP A 623 -59.45 -77.59 15.99
C ASP A 623 -58.38 -77.10 15.00
N ALA A 624 -58.76 -76.53 13.84
CA ALA A 624 -57.83 -75.96 12.86
C ALA A 624 -58.53 -75.07 11.82
N GLY A 625 -57.88 -73.96 11.44
CA GLY A 625 -58.42 -73.03 10.43
C GLY A 625 -59.63 -72.24 10.93
N CYS A 626 -59.67 -71.98 12.24
CA CYS A 626 -60.77 -71.34 12.93
C CYS A 626 -60.87 -69.85 12.62
N ASN A 627 -62.02 -69.27 12.91
CA ASN A 627 -62.25 -67.85 12.72
C ASN A 627 -61.32 -67.05 13.67
N PRO A 628 -60.41 -66.22 13.15
CA PRO A 628 -59.47 -65.49 14.00
C PRO A 628 -60.13 -64.49 14.95
N MET A 629 -61.39 -64.10 14.68
CA MET A 629 -62.14 -63.19 15.55
C MET A 629 -62.67 -63.87 16.81
N THR A 630 -62.78 -65.20 16.82
CA THR A 630 -63.28 -65.97 17.97
C THR A 630 -62.19 -66.75 18.70
N ASP A 631 -60.97 -66.77 18.15
CA ASP A 631 -59.73 -67.32 18.74
C ASP A 631 -59.00 -66.21 19.50
N LEU A 632 -59.29 -66.07 20.79
CA LEU A 632 -58.91 -64.91 21.59
C LEU A 632 -57.54 -65.06 22.25
N ASP A 633 -57.05 -66.28 22.41
CA ASP A 633 -55.68 -66.53 22.86
C ASP A 633 -54.69 -66.77 21.70
N GLY A 634 -55.21 -66.89 20.47
CA GLY A 634 -54.44 -66.94 19.24
C GLY A 634 -53.74 -68.28 19.02
N ASP A 635 -54.20 -69.35 19.68
CA ASP A 635 -53.59 -70.68 19.60
C ASP A 635 -54.00 -71.47 18.34
N GLY A 636 -54.94 -70.93 17.56
CA GLY A 636 -55.44 -71.50 16.31
C GLY A 636 -56.62 -72.45 16.48
N SER A 637 -57.15 -72.60 17.70
CA SER A 637 -58.30 -73.43 18.05
C SER A 637 -59.32 -72.68 18.91
N ILE A 638 -60.59 -73.10 18.88
CA ILE A 638 -61.65 -72.46 19.68
C ILE A 638 -62.03 -73.40 20.82
N THR A 639 -61.49 -73.14 22.00
CA THR A 639 -61.61 -74.00 23.18
C THR A 639 -62.30 -73.29 24.34
N VAL A 640 -62.30 -73.94 25.50
CA VAL A 640 -62.82 -73.35 26.74
C VAL A 640 -62.01 -72.11 27.13
N ALA A 641 -60.74 -71.99 26.70
CA ALA A 641 -59.91 -70.83 26.97
C ALA A 641 -60.50 -69.55 26.35
N ASP A 642 -60.95 -69.60 25.11
CA ASP A 642 -61.56 -68.47 24.39
C ASP A 642 -62.89 -68.05 25.01
N VAL A 643 -63.72 -69.03 25.38
CA VAL A 643 -64.99 -68.75 26.06
C VAL A 643 -64.74 -68.10 27.42
N LEU A 644 -63.71 -68.55 28.15
CA LEU A 644 -63.31 -67.94 29.41
C LEU A 644 -62.71 -66.55 29.22
N ALA A 645 -62.04 -66.27 28.10
CA ALA A 645 -61.50 -64.96 27.78
C ALA A 645 -62.64 -63.92 27.65
N VAL A 646 -63.70 -64.20 26.89
CA VAL A 646 -64.90 -63.32 26.82
C VAL A 646 -65.59 -63.23 28.17
N LEU A 647 -65.80 -64.37 28.85
CA LEU A 647 -66.50 -64.38 30.14
C LEU A 647 -65.74 -63.64 31.24
N SER A 648 -64.42 -63.57 31.15
CA SER A 648 -63.60 -62.85 32.14
C SER A 648 -63.77 -61.33 32.07
N ALA A 649 -64.15 -60.81 30.90
CA ALA A 649 -64.41 -59.40 30.64
C ALA A 649 -65.92 -59.11 30.43
N PHE A 650 -66.78 -60.08 30.76
CA PHE A 650 -68.21 -59.98 30.48
C PHE A 650 -68.90 -58.90 31.31
N GLY A 651 -69.59 -57.99 30.62
CA GLY A 651 -70.25 -56.83 31.21
C GLY A 651 -69.33 -55.62 31.39
N GLU A 652 -68.11 -55.65 30.86
CA GLU A 652 -67.26 -54.47 30.71
C GLU A 652 -67.62 -53.72 29.41
N ASP A 653 -67.53 -52.38 29.45
CA ASP A 653 -67.72 -51.52 28.29
C ASP A 653 -66.39 -51.34 27.54
N CYS A 654 -66.48 -51.23 26.20
CA CYS A 654 -65.41 -50.88 25.27
C CYS A 654 -65.77 -49.54 24.58
#